data_AF-A0A1I8PG35-F1
#
_entry.id   AF-A0A1I8PG35-F1
#
_cell.length_a   1.000
_cell.length_b   1.000
_cell.length_c   1.000
_cell.angle_alpha   90.00
_cell.angle_beta   90.00
_cell.angle_gamma   90.00
#
_symmetry.space_group_name_H-M   'P 1'
#
loop_
_entity.id
_entity.type
_entity.pdbx_description
1 polymer ?
#
loop_
_entity_poly.entity_id
_entity_poly.type
_entity_poly.pdbx_seq_one_letter_code
_entity_poly.pdbx_strand_id
1 'polypeptide(L)'
;MVFFISVGLLISLFLAVVYGCYKIQFSYWSRQKTVPSVPGKIFSGNIKEFLTFRTNFAYHLKTIYDDPKFAGSPVVGVYGLYKPSLLVRDPELIKSMLVRDFDYFRNRFSDMDLRNDPIGARGIFFTRYSIWKEMRTKLSPLFTSVKLKNMFCLIQNVAENMEHHVSRQKTAYRVEMKDFCARYMTDIVATTLLGFQSNSLENPSEQLNKEIRRLTDFNVKLALNYVVALFVPKLASILGAKLIYPETEEFLKGTISEAVRERESNSIYRNDLIDLFVKLRKEAVELGKNMKEFMQCLIAQAGVFMVGGFETSSTTMSNALLELAKHPELQNKLKRQIQTTMEQKTESKLSYEDMNNLEYIDMVIYETLRLYPVFPILERVHCKPPEKMQSYSLQPHCDFSLPDGMSIFISTYGLNYDPKYWSNPTKFDPERFSSANRDTLNSPIYMPFGIGPHNCIGIRLAMLQLKCGLLYLLKDHHVRLCEDTVIKPEFDAKSILLQVKGGIHLEIVKDNKKQALYWCTFNTMWLFLLIVPFTLLSIFWFKAKFNYWSHLKVPHAKKSPLSGNIFDFLFTKTNFAFHLKSIYDDPKFADEAAVGVFGVINPGLLIRDPNLVKQMLIKDFDKFSNRAVQCDTSHDDIGGLSMFFAPYSYWKDIRSKICPVFSSGKLKSMYPLLQTVANRLEENLQRKGDKFVEDLKHLSTRYTTDATSTTILGFQSNALLDANDAIHLETLKISKFNMSRALSFMCLTFMPQLAKLFRVKACFRSTYAFVKSTVDFMINDRQRSGHKRNDVIDIYVKLKQEAAIAGEEEMQTLKCFYAQTCSILLGGVETSATTISSALFELAKNPEIQERLRKELQNAFLNGHGEVSYESITSLEYLGMVIDETLRKYPGLPLLDRRYMPVGEMDRYSLKPYYDYELPKGMPVYISNYALHYDSKYWPNPTTFDPERFSLENRQNIEPMSYLPFGNGPRNCIGYRLGLLQIKTALAHFLKNHRVQVCEQTNLEPQFDPKAFILQQKGGVYLEVVRDNMFDNAFKLKSN
;
A
#
# COMPACT_ATOMS: atom_id res chain seq x y z
N MET A 1 52.02 -21.58 -34.77
CA MET A 1 52.80 -20.58 -34.02
C MET A 1 52.77 -19.20 -34.68
N VAL A 2 53.16 -19.07 -35.95
CA VAL A 2 53.14 -17.78 -36.70
C VAL A 2 51.76 -17.11 -36.72
N PHE A 3 50.66 -17.85 -36.92
CA PHE A 3 49.30 -17.29 -36.88
C PHE A 3 48.94 -16.63 -35.54
N PHE A 4 49.27 -17.28 -34.41
CA PHE A 4 48.99 -16.74 -33.08
C PHE A 4 49.86 -15.51 -32.75
N ILE A 5 51.11 -15.48 -33.24
CA ILE A 5 52.00 -14.32 -33.10
C ILE A 5 51.47 -13.14 -33.94
N SER A 6 51.05 -13.39 -35.19
CA SER A 6 50.47 -12.37 -36.07
C SER A 6 49.16 -11.80 -35.52
N VAL A 7 48.28 -12.66 -34.98
CA VAL A 7 47.05 -12.21 -34.31
C VAL A 7 47.37 -11.41 -33.04
N GLY A 8 48.35 -11.85 -32.24
CA GLY A 8 48.81 -11.12 -31.04
C GLY A 8 49.39 -9.75 -31.37
N LEU A 9 50.18 -9.63 -32.44
CA LEU A 9 50.72 -8.35 -32.93
C LEU A 9 49.62 -7.43 -33.48
N LEU A 10 48.63 -7.98 -34.21
CA LEU A 10 47.48 -7.21 -34.69
C LEU A 10 46.62 -6.69 -33.54
N ILE A 11 46.37 -7.51 -32.51
CA ILE A 11 45.64 -7.08 -31.30
C ILE A 11 46.45 -6.01 -30.55
N SER A 12 47.77 -6.19 -30.41
CA SER A 12 48.64 -5.21 -29.73
C SER A 12 48.70 -3.88 -30.49
N LEU A 13 48.80 -3.92 -31.82
CA LEU A 13 48.75 -2.73 -32.69
C LEU A 13 47.38 -2.05 -32.60
N PHE A 14 46.29 -2.82 -32.63
CA PHE A 14 44.93 -2.30 -32.45
C PHE A 14 44.78 -1.61 -31.08
N LEU A 15 45.22 -2.24 -29.99
CA LEU A 15 45.18 -1.65 -28.65
C LEU A 15 46.07 -0.40 -28.53
N ALA A 16 47.24 -0.38 -29.17
CA ALA A 16 48.12 0.79 -29.21
C ALA A 16 47.51 1.96 -30.00
N VAL A 17 46.89 1.69 -31.15
CA VAL A 17 46.15 2.69 -31.93
C VAL A 17 44.96 3.23 -31.14
N VAL A 18 44.17 2.35 -30.52
CA VAL A 18 43.03 2.71 -29.67
C VAL A 18 43.50 3.57 -28.49
N TYR A 19 44.58 3.18 -27.79
CA TYR A 19 45.18 3.97 -26.71
C TYR A 19 45.68 5.34 -27.18
N GLY A 20 46.34 5.40 -28.35
CA GLY A 20 46.79 6.64 -28.98
C GLY A 20 45.63 7.59 -29.31
N CYS A 21 44.57 7.09 -29.96
CA CYS A 21 43.34 7.84 -30.23
C CYS A 21 42.69 8.35 -28.95
N TYR A 22 42.64 7.53 -27.89
CA TYR A 22 42.14 7.96 -26.59
C TYR A 22 42.99 9.06 -25.96
N LYS A 23 44.32 8.92 -25.97
CA LYS A 23 45.23 9.95 -25.43
C LYS A 23 45.06 11.27 -26.17
N ILE A 24 44.91 11.24 -27.50
CA ILE A 24 44.65 12.43 -28.31
C ILE A 24 43.31 13.07 -27.92
N GLN A 25 42.23 12.28 -27.80
CA GLN A 25 40.90 12.78 -27.43
C GLN A 25 40.87 13.42 -26.03
N PHE A 26 41.41 12.71 -25.03
CA PHE A 26 41.45 13.19 -23.63
C PHE A 26 42.54 14.24 -23.36
N SER A 27 43.37 14.56 -24.36
CA SER A 27 44.29 15.70 -24.31
C SER A 27 43.67 17.02 -24.80
N TYR A 28 42.43 17.02 -25.29
CA TYR A 28 41.77 18.24 -25.81
C TYR A 28 41.92 19.44 -24.87
N TRP A 29 41.53 19.32 -23.60
CA TRP A 29 41.65 20.46 -22.66
C TRP A 29 43.09 20.78 -22.28
N SER A 30 43.99 19.79 -22.24
CA SER A 30 45.42 20.05 -21.99
C SER A 30 46.09 20.85 -23.11
N ARG A 31 45.54 20.80 -24.33
CA ARG A 31 45.99 21.61 -25.47
C ARG A 31 45.45 23.04 -25.43
N GLN A 32 44.33 23.26 -24.73
CA GLN A 32 43.69 24.56 -24.57
C GLN A 32 44.12 25.21 -23.25
N LYS A 33 45.26 25.91 -23.27
CA LYS A 33 45.88 26.47 -22.06
C LYS A 33 45.06 27.58 -21.38
N THR A 34 44.08 28.15 -22.06
CA THR A 34 43.26 29.26 -21.56
C THR A 34 42.08 28.81 -20.69
N VAL A 35 41.70 27.53 -20.73
CA VAL A 35 40.57 26.98 -19.95
C VAL A 35 41.10 25.99 -18.90
N PRO A 36 40.92 26.25 -17.59
CA PRO A 36 41.26 25.29 -16.56
C PRO A 36 40.37 24.06 -16.67
N SER A 37 40.90 22.85 -16.44
CA SER A 37 40.18 21.62 -16.74
C SER A 37 40.49 20.47 -15.79
N VAL A 38 39.57 19.50 -15.75
CA VAL A 38 39.75 18.24 -15.03
C VAL A 38 40.30 17.17 -15.99
N PRO A 39 41.43 16.52 -15.69
CA PRO A 39 41.97 15.45 -16.52
C PRO A 39 40.94 14.33 -16.74
N GLY A 40 40.72 13.95 -17.99
CA GLY A 40 39.79 12.86 -18.34
C GLY A 40 40.37 11.50 -17.98
N LYS A 41 39.56 10.62 -17.37
CA LYS A 41 39.91 9.20 -17.16
C LYS A 41 39.53 8.39 -18.39
N ILE A 42 40.33 7.36 -18.69
CA ILE A 42 40.11 6.47 -19.84
C ILE A 42 38.71 5.83 -19.74
N PHE A 43 37.99 5.77 -20.88
CA PHE A 43 36.60 5.29 -21.07
C PHE A 43 35.48 6.11 -20.41
N SER A 44 35.72 6.73 -19.26
CA SER A 44 34.68 7.39 -18.47
C SER A 44 34.72 8.92 -18.52
N GLY A 45 35.78 9.52 -19.07
CA GLY A 45 36.02 10.96 -18.97
C GLY A 45 36.03 11.39 -17.51
N ASN A 46 35.24 12.40 -17.17
CA ASN A 46 35.10 12.80 -15.77
C ASN A 46 33.95 12.08 -15.04
N ILE A 47 33.07 11.36 -15.73
CA ILE A 47 31.80 10.85 -15.16
C ILE A 47 31.88 9.40 -14.62
N LYS A 48 33.08 8.91 -14.27
CA LYS A 48 33.29 7.52 -13.79
C LYS A 48 32.34 7.15 -12.65
N GLU A 49 32.26 7.99 -11.64
CA GLU A 49 31.52 7.70 -10.42
C GLU A 49 30.01 7.62 -10.67
N PHE A 50 29.51 8.48 -11.56
CA PHE A 50 28.15 8.43 -12.08
C PHE A 50 27.88 7.12 -12.87
N LEU A 51 28.77 6.71 -13.78
CA LEU A 51 28.61 5.46 -14.54
C LEU A 51 28.64 4.21 -13.64
N THR A 52 29.33 4.28 -12.50
CA THR A 52 29.38 3.21 -11.49
C THR A 52 28.28 3.30 -10.43
N PHE A 53 27.34 4.24 -10.57
CA PHE A 53 26.27 4.52 -9.60
C PHE A 53 26.76 4.76 -8.15
N ARG A 54 27.98 5.30 -8.00
CA ARG A 54 28.53 5.70 -6.68
C ARG A 54 28.01 7.05 -6.23
N THR A 55 27.65 7.91 -7.19
CA THR A 55 27.08 9.23 -6.97
C THR A 55 26.09 9.52 -8.10
N ASN A 56 25.10 10.39 -7.87
CA ASN A 56 24.26 10.87 -8.97
C ASN A 56 25.03 11.93 -9.80
N PHE A 57 24.54 12.23 -11.00
CA PHE A 57 25.23 13.15 -11.90
C PHE A 57 25.35 14.58 -11.33
N ALA A 58 24.38 14.99 -10.52
CA ALA A 58 24.31 16.30 -9.88
C ALA A 58 25.45 16.54 -8.88
N TYR A 59 25.61 15.63 -7.92
CA TYR A 59 26.67 15.67 -6.92
C TYR A 59 28.04 15.56 -7.56
N HIS A 60 28.14 14.73 -8.60
CA HIS A 60 29.37 14.61 -9.38
C HIS A 60 29.80 15.96 -9.99
N LEU A 61 28.89 16.65 -10.68
CA LEU A 61 29.19 17.98 -11.23
C LEU A 61 29.43 19.03 -10.15
N LYS A 62 28.69 18.98 -9.02
CA LYS A 62 28.95 19.88 -7.89
C LYS A 62 30.35 19.68 -7.31
N THR A 63 30.85 18.44 -7.23
CA THR A 63 32.19 18.16 -6.73
C THR A 63 33.26 18.85 -7.58
N ILE A 64 33.06 18.87 -8.91
CA ILE A 64 33.93 19.63 -9.83
C ILE A 64 33.74 21.14 -9.67
N TYR A 65 32.51 21.60 -9.48
CA TYR A 65 32.20 23.01 -9.22
C TYR A 65 32.89 23.52 -7.94
N ASP A 66 32.85 22.75 -6.86
CA ASP A 66 33.38 23.13 -5.55
C ASP A 66 34.90 23.00 -5.45
N ASP A 67 35.58 22.39 -6.42
CA ASP A 67 37.03 22.17 -6.36
C ASP A 67 37.74 23.54 -6.18
N PRO A 68 38.51 23.73 -5.09
CA PRO A 68 39.20 24.98 -4.80
C PRO A 68 40.09 25.47 -5.94
N LYS A 69 40.61 24.56 -6.78
CA LYS A 69 41.43 24.89 -7.96
C LYS A 69 40.70 25.77 -8.98
N PHE A 70 39.37 25.74 -8.97
CA PHE A 70 38.55 26.43 -9.96
C PHE A 70 37.75 27.60 -9.36
N ALA A 71 37.91 27.93 -8.08
CA ALA A 71 37.07 28.90 -7.37
C ALA A 71 36.99 30.28 -8.05
N GLY A 72 38.07 30.72 -8.72
CA GLY A 72 38.12 31.99 -9.49
C GLY A 72 37.80 31.86 -10.98
N SER A 73 37.50 30.65 -11.47
CA SER A 73 37.39 30.37 -12.90
C SER A 73 35.93 30.43 -13.37
N PRO A 74 35.60 31.23 -14.40
CA PRO A 74 34.22 31.37 -14.88
C PRO A 74 33.71 30.12 -15.63
N VAL A 75 34.63 29.31 -16.17
CA VAL A 75 34.36 28.05 -16.85
C VAL A 75 35.39 27.00 -16.48
N VAL A 76 35.01 25.73 -16.56
CA VAL A 76 35.90 24.56 -16.36
C VAL A 76 35.72 23.56 -17.50
N GLY A 77 36.82 23.16 -18.12
CA GLY A 77 36.85 22.10 -19.12
C GLY A 77 36.63 20.72 -18.49
N VAL A 78 35.61 20.02 -18.97
CA VAL A 78 35.24 18.66 -18.53
C VAL A 78 35.00 17.74 -19.72
N TYR A 79 34.88 16.43 -19.46
CA TYR A 79 34.59 15.40 -20.43
C TYR A 79 33.29 14.68 -20.07
N GLY A 80 32.25 14.89 -20.89
CA GLY A 80 31.05 14.06 -20.90
C GLY A 80 31.35 12.75 -21.64
N LEU A 81 31.67 11.70 -20.89
CA LEU A 81 32.19 10.44 -21.41
C LEU A 81 33.50 10.62 -22.22
N TYR A 82 33.43 10.75 -23.54
CA TYR A 82 34.61 11.01 -24.41
C TYR A 82 34.56 12.41 -25.06
N LYS A 83 33.45 13.13 -24.93
CA LYS A 83 33.25 14.44 -25.57
C LYS A 83 33.76 15.56 -24.66
N PRO A 84 34.60 16.48 -25.15
CA PRO A 84 34.92 17.70 -24.40
C PRO A 84 33.67 18.57 -24.24
N SER A 85 33.49 19.15 -23.06
CA SER A 85 32.34 19.96 -22.67
C SER A 85 32.77 21.01 -21.65
N LEU A 86 31.97 22.06 -21.47
CA LEU A 86 32.26 23.13 -20.51
C LEU A 86 31.30 23.09 -19.34
N LEU A 87 31.82 23.13 -18.11
CA LEU A 87 31.04 23.48 -16.93
C LEU A 87 31.10 25.00 -16.73
N VAL A 88 29.98 25.68 -16.90
CA VAL A 88 29.87 27.13 -16.78
C VAL A 88 29.49 27.50 -15.34
N ARG A 89 30.24 28.43 -14.74
CA ARG A 89 30.11 28.83 -13.34
C ARG A 89 29.71 30.29 -13.15
N ASP A 90 30.08 31.15 -14.09
CA ASP A 90 29.82 32.59 -13.99
C ASP A 90 28.35 32.94 -14.28
N PRO A 91 27.63 33.63 -13.37
CA PRO A 91 26.21 33.92 -13.55
C PRO A 91 25.87 34.85 -14.73
N GLU A 92 26.72 35.83 -15.05
CA GLU A 92 26.48 36.73 -16.19
C GLU A 92 26.71 36.02 -17.52
N LEU A 93 27.69 35.12 -17.58
CA LEU A 93 27.89 34.24 -18.72
C LEU A 93 26.72 33.28 -18.90
N ILE A 94 26.23 32.67 -17.81
CA ILE A 94 25.03 31.81 -17.83
C ILE A 94 23.83 32.59 -18.38
N LYS A 95 23.60 33.81 -17.89
CA LYS A 95 22.52 34.69 -18.36
C LYS A 95 22.66 35.01 -19.84
N SER A 96 23.87 35.29 -20.30
CA SER A 96 24.16 35.59 -21.70
C SER A 96 23.83 34.38 -22.57
N MET A 97 24.33 33.18 -22.24
CA MET A 97 24.08 31.95 -23.00
C MET A 97 22.60 31.51 -23.00
N LEU A 98 21.92 31.59 -21.86
CA LEU A 98 20.54 31.10 -21.74
C LEU A 98 19.47 32.08 -22.22
N VAL A 99 19.78 33.39 -22.27
CA VAL A 99 18.81 34.45 -22.56
C VAL A 99 19.24 35.31 -23.74
N ARG A 100 20.38 36.02 -23.65
CA ARG A 100 20.78 37.03 -24.65
C ARG A 100 21.17 36.39 -25.98
N ASP A 101 21.96 35.33 -25.90
CA ASP A 101 22.57 34.62 -27.03
C ASP A 101 21.90 33.28 -27.29
N PHE A 102 20.61 33.18 -26.95
CA PHE A 102 19.84 31.95 -27.00
C PHE A 102 19.92 31.23 -28.35
N ASP A 103 20.03 31.95 -29.46
CA ASP A 103 20.13 31.34 -30.80
C ASP A 103 21.33 30.40 -30.94
N TYR A 104 22.43 30.71 -30.25
CA TYR A 104 23.61 29.85 -30.18
C TYR A 104 23.42 28.63 -29.26
N PHE A 105 22.43 28.64 -28.37
CA PHE A 105 22.19 27.60 -27.35
C PHE A 105 20.75 27.08 -27.37
N ARG A 106 20.15 27.04 -28.57
CA ARG A 106 18.73 26.73 -28.78
C ARG A 106 18.36 25.26 -28.57
N ASN A 107 19.33 24.35 -28.53
CA ASN A 107 19.12 22.92 -28.27
C ASN A 107 19.64 22.53 -26.89
N ARG A 108 18.94 21.61 -26.20
CA ARG A 108 19.37 21.08 -24.90
C ARG A 108 20.36 19.93 -25.05
N PHE A 109 20.09 19.03 -25.99
CA PHE A 109 20.84 17.79 -26.19
C PHE A 109 21.16 17.56 -27.68
N SER A 110 22.01 16.57 -27.95
CA SER A 110 22.28 16.05 -29.29
C SER A 110 21.08 15.23 -29.84
N ASP A 111 21.11 14.90 -31.13
CA ASP A 111 20.01 14.20 -31.82
C ASP A 111 19.64 12.87 -31.19
N MET A 112 18.38 12.74 -30.76
CA MET A 112 17.81 11.53 -30.21
C MET A 112 17.28 10.59 -31.30
N ASP A 113 17.20 9.29 -30.99
CA ASP A 113 16.75 8.28 -31.95
C ASP A 113 15.23 8.32 -32.17
N LEU A 114 14.81 9.05 -33.21
CA LEU A 114 13.42 9.17 -33.64
C LEU A 114 12.83 7.88 -34.23
N ARG A 115 13.67 6.90 -34.60
CA ARG A 115 13.23 5.66 -35.24
C ARG A 115 12.81 4.63 -34.21
N ASN A 116 13.62 4.40 -33.19
CA ASN A 116 13.36 3.35 -32.20
C ASN A 116 12.64 3.87 -30.93
N ASP A 117 12.76 5.16 -30.61
CA ASP A 117 12.05 5.81 -29.50
C ASP A 117 11.29 7.07 -29.96
N PRO A 118 10.24 6.90 -30.79
CA PRO A 118 9.58 8.01 -31.43
C PRO A 118 8.86 8.95 -30.45
N ILE A 119 8.36 8.43 -29.33
CA ILE A 119 7.66 9.24 -28.31
C ILE A 119 8.68 9.94 -27.39
N GLY A 120 9.73 9.25 -26.93
CA GLY A 120 10.76 9.86 -26.10
C GLY A 120 11.51 11.00 -26.82
N ALA A 121 11.85 10.80 -28.09
CA ALA A 121 12.60 11.79 -28.89
C ALA A 121 11.78 13.02 -29.33
N ARG A 122 10.44 12.91 -29.41
CA ARG A 122 9.55 14.02 -29.85
C ARG A 122 9.06 14.92 -28.72
N GLY A 123 9.28 14.54 -27.46
CA GLY A 123 8.91 15.35 -26.31
C GLY A 123 9.63 16.70 -26.30
N ILE A 124 8.94 17.78 -25.90
CA ILE A 124 9.51 19.15 -25.83
C ILE A 124 10.78 19.24 -24.97
N PHE A 125 11.06 18.25 -24.12
CA PHE A 125 12.29 18.22 -23.35
C PHE A 125 13.53 17.81 -24.17
N PHE A 126 13.39 16.86 -25.09
CA PHE A 126 14.51 16.24 -25.83
C PHE A 126 14.58 16.65 -27.31
N THR A 127 13.49 17.19 -27.85
CA THR A 127 13.38 17.49 -29.28
C THR A 127 14.25 18.68 -29.71
N ARG A 128 14.52 18.77 -31.02
CA ARG A 128 15.27 19.87 -31.64
C ARG A 128 14.47 21.18 -31.61
N TYR A 129 15.20 22.30 -31.75
CA TYR A 129 14.64 23.64 -31.74
C TYR A 129 13.43 23.85 -32.66
N SER A 130 13.39 23.27 -33.87
CA SER A 130 12.26 23.47 -34.80
C SER A 130 10.94 22.92 -34.23
N ILE A 131 10.93 21.65 -33.82
CA ILE A 131 9.78 21.00 -33.19
C ILE A 131 9.50 21.63 -31.84
N TRP A 132 10.55 21.92 -31.06
CA TRP A 132 10.44 22.58 -29.77
C TRP A 132 9.74 23.93 -29.89
N LYS A 133 10.14 24.78 -30.85
CA LYS A 133 9.56 26.11 -31.06
C LYS A 133 8.09 26.00 -31.43
N GLU A 134 7.74 25.08 -32.33
CA GLU A 134 6.34 24.84 -32.70
C GLU A 134 5.52 24.38 -31.48
N MET A 135 5.96 23.33 -30.79
CA MET A 135 5.23 22.76 -29.65
C MET A 135 5.17 23.75 -28.48
N ARG A 136 6.27 24.45 -28.16
CA ARG A 136 6.31 25.46 -27.10
C ARG A 136 5.29 26.55 -27.36
N THR A 137 5.23 27.05 -28.60
CA THR A 137 4.28 28.11 -28.99
C THR A 137 2.84 27.62 -28.85
N LYS A 138 2.55 26.40 -29.32
CA LYS A 138 1.20 25.81 -29.29
C LYS A 138 0.71 25.46 -27.88
N LEU A 139 1.61 25.03 -26.99
CA LEU A 139 1.27 24.57 -25.64
C LEU A 139 1.25 25.68 -24.59
N SER A 140 2.02 26.76 -24.78
CA SER A 140 2.12 27.87 -23.80
C SER A 140 0.77 28.49 -23.41
N PRO A 141 -0.24 28.63 -24.30
CA PRO A 141 -1.56 29.16 -23.95
C PRO A 141 -2.28 28.42 -22.81
N LEU A 142 -2.01 27.11 -22.61
CA LEU A 142 -2.61 26.32 -21.52
C LEU A 142 -2.17 26.79 -20.13
N PHE A 143 -0.98 27.38 -20.02
CA PHE A 143 -0.39 27.76 -18.73
C PHE A 143 -0.51 29.27 -18.46
N THR A 144 -1.38 29.97 -19.18
CA THR A 144 -1.71 31.38 -18.94
C THR A 144 -2.49 31.54 -17.64
N SER A 145 -2.41 32.72 -17.01
CA SER A 145 -3.14 32.98 -15.75
C SER A 145 -4.65 32.78 -15.89
N VAL A 146 -5.23 33.12 -17.05
CA VAL A 146 -6.66 32.94 -17.31
C VAL A 146 -7.02 31.45 -17.36
N LYS A 147 -6.25 30.63 -18.08
CA LYS A 147 -6.52 29.18 -18.15
C LYS A 147 -6.29 28.49 -16.81
N LEU A 148 -5.24 28.87 -16.07
CA LEU A 148 -5.00 28.34 -14.73
C LEU A 148 -6.09 28.75 -13.73
N LYS A 149 -6.63 29.98 -13.83
CA LYS A 149 -7.80 30.41 -13.04
C LYS A 149 -9.02 29.54 -13.33
N ASN A 150 -9.25 29.15 -14.58
CA ASN A 150 -10.34 28.24 -14.94
C ASN A 150 -10.12 26.81 -14.41
N MET A 151 -8.86 26.34 -14.38
CA MET A 151 -8.48 25.02 -13.88
C MET A 151 -8.36 24.98 -12.35
N PHE A 152 -8.30 26.14 -11.69
CA PHE A 152 -8.04 26.26 -10.26
C PHE A 152 -9.08 25.51 -9.42
N CYS A 153 -10.36 25.59 -9.77
CA CYS A 153 -11.42 24.85 -9.08
C CYS A 153 -11.17 23.33 -9.11
N LEU A 154 -10.61 22.80 -10.21
CA LEU A 154 -10.27 21.37 -10.32
C LEU A 154 -9.10 21.02 -9.38
N ILE A 155 -8.07 21.85 -9.34
CA ILE A 155 -6.90 21.68 -8.45
C ILE A 155 -7.34 21.75 -6.99
N GLN A 156 -8.22 22.70 -6.66
CA GLN A 156 -8.79 22.88 -5.33
C GLN A 156 -9.63 21.67 -4.91
N ASN A 157 -10.48 21.14 -5.79
CA ASN A 157 -11.27 19.94 -5.51
C ASN A 157 -10.37 18.72 -5.23
N VAL A 158 -9.25 18.56 -5.94
CA VAL A 158 -8.28 17.48 -5.66
C VAL A 158 -7.57 17.72 -4.32
N ALA A 159 -7.26 18.97 -3.97
CA ALA A 159 -6.69 19.32 -2.67
C ALA A 159 -7.68 19.09 -1.51
N GLU A 160 -8.97 19.37 -1.71
CA GLU A 160 -10.05 19.02 -0.78
C GLU A 160 -10.17 17.50 -0.64
N ASN A 161 -10.07 16.72 -1.73
CA ASN A 161 -10.05 15.26 -1.66
C ASN A 161 -8.86 14.75 -0.84
N MET A 162 -7.69 15.40 -0.96
CA MET A 162 -6.53 15.09 -0.13
C MET A 162 -6.77 15.46 1.34
N GLU A 163 -7.35 16.62 1.65
CA GLU A 163 -7.75 17.01 3.01
C GLU A 163 -8.76 16.02 3.59
N HIS A 164 -9.75 15.57 2.82
CA HIS A 164 -10.71 14.55 3.22
C HIS A 164 -10.01 13.19 3.46
N HIS A 165 -9.08 12.82 2.61
CA HIS A 165 -8.28 11.60 2.77
C HIS A 165 -7.50 11.64 4.08
N VAL A 166 -6.77 12.73 4.35
CA VAL A 166 -5.93 12.93 5.55
C VAL A 166 -6.80 13.02 6.81
N SER A 167 -7.91 13.77 6.77
CA SER A 167 -8.79 13.99 7.93
C SER A 167 -9.54 12.73 8.38
N ARG A 168 -9.70 11.75 7.48
CA ARG A 168 -10.24 10.40 7.75
C ARG A 168 -9.21 9.45 8.39
N GLN A 169 -7.93 9.80 8.35
CA GLN A 169 -6.89 9.00 9.00
C GLN A 169 -6.90 9.26 10.52
N LYS A 170 -6.06 8.50 11.23
CA LYS A 170 -5.86 8.67 12.68
C LYS A 170 -5.32 10.06 13.00
N THR A 171 -5.49 10.50 14.26
CA THR A 171 -4.94 11.78 14.77
C THR A 171 -3.45 11.95 14.47
N ALA A 172 -2.68 10.87 14.46
CA ALA A 172 -1.32 10.85 13.98
C ALA A 172 -1.09 9.55 13.20
N TYR A 173 -0.48 9.63 12.02
CA TYR A 173 -0.16 8.46 11.21
C TYR A 173 1.10 8.65 10.37
N ARG A 174 1.92 7.60 10.31
CA ARG A 174 3.16 7.56 9.53
C ARG A 174 2.84 7.36 8.04
N VAL A 175 3.55 8.08 7.19
CA VAL A 175 3.37 8.10 5.74
C VAL A 175 4.73 8.24 5.05
N GLU A 176 4.93 7.50 3.97
CA GLU A 176 6.00 7.79 3.01
C GLU A 176 5.54 8.98 2.15
N MET A 177 6.11 10.15 2.43
CA MET A 177 5.64 11.44 1.96
C MET A 177 5.85 11.63 0.45
N LYS A 178 6.87 10.99 -0.15
CA LYS A 178 7.06 11.06 -1.60
C LYS A 178 5.93 10.35 -2.35
N ASP A 179 5.55 9.15 -1.93
CA ASP A 179 4.43 8.36 -2.44
C ASP A 179 3.09 9.08 -2.24
N PHE A 180 2.88 9.67 -1.06
CA PHE A 180 1.68 10.45 -0.78
C PHE A 180 1.55 11.68 -1.70
N CYS A 181 2.60 12.50 -1.78
CA CYS A 181 2.62 13.66 -2.67
C CYS A 181 2.51 13.25 -4.14
N ALA A 182 3.11 12.13 -4.53
CA ALA A 182 3.01 11.56 -5.88
C ALA A 182 1.54 11.27 -6.24
N ARG A 183 0.78 10.58 -5.39
CA ARG A 183 -0.63 10.27 -5.64
C ARG A 183 -1.49 11.51 -5.78
N TYR A 184 -1.26 12.52 -4.94
CA TYR A 184 -1.91 13.83 -5.07
C TYR A 184 -1.61 14.47 -6.44
N MET A 185 -0.35 14.46 -6.88
CA MET A 185 0.03 15.02 -8.18
C MET A 185 -0.52 14.20 -9.37
N THR A 186 -0.68 12.88 -9.24
CA THR A 186 -1.37 12.05 -10.26
C THR A 186 -2.80 12.51 -10.45
N ASP A 187 -3.54 12.74 -9.35
CA ASP A 187 -4.93 13.20 -9.41
C ASP A 187 -5.06 14.59 -10.04
N ILE A 188 -4.09 15.48 -9.78
CA ILE A 188 -4.00 16.77 -10.45
C ILE A 188 -3.80 16.58 -11.96
N VAL A 189 -2.79 15.81 -12.37
CA VAL A 189 -2.48 15.56 -13.79
C VAL A 189 -3.67 14.92 -14.52
N ALA A 190 -4.28 13.88 -13.93
CA ALA A 190 -5.44 13.22 -14.54
C ALA A 190 -6.60 14.19 -14.76
N THR A 191 -6.94 14.97 -13.72
CA THR A 191 -8.10 15.88 -13.77
C THR A 191 -7.86 17.07 -14.69
N THR A 192 -6.66 17.65 -14.64
CA THR A 192 -6.34 18.92 -15.30
C THR A 192 -5.75 18.77 -16.69
N LEU A 193 -5.01 17.69 -16.96
CA LEU A 193 -4.34 17.45 -18.25
C LEU A 193 -4.99 16.32 -19.04
N LEU A 194 -5.61 15.32 -18.41
CA LEU A 194 -6.21 14.20 -19.15
C LEU A 194 -7.74 14.24 -19.20
N GLY A 195 -8.36 15.08 -18.36
CA GLY A 195 -9.80 15.25 -18.33
C GLY A 195 -10.55 14.08 -17.67
N PHE A 196 -9.93 13.33 -16.75
CA PHE A 196 -10.64 12.29 -15.97
C PHE A 196 -10.18 12.25 -14.50
N GLN A 197 -10.96 11.60 -13.65
CA GLN A 197 -10.65 11.46 -12.22
C GLN A 197 -10.01 10.09 -11.94
N SER A 198 -8.74 10.07 -11.51
CA SER A 198 -8.01 8.85 -11.14
C SER A 198 -8.30 8.38 -9.71
N ASN A 199 -8.51 9.33 -8.77
CA ASN A 199 -8.65 9.07 -7.33
C ASN A 199 -7.51 8.18 -6.76
N SER A 200 -6.28 8.43 -7.20
CA SER A 200 -5.03 7.71 -6.85
C SER A 200 -4.73 7.70 -5.36
N LEU A 201 -5.20 8.69 -4.59
CA LEU A 201 -5.08 8.69 -3.13
C LEU A 201 -5.92 7.57 -2.47
N GLU A 202 -7.08 7.22 -3.02
CA GLU A 202 -7.97 6.16 -2.52
C GLU A 202 -7.73 4.80 -3.22
N ASN A 203 -7.28 4.80 -4.48
CA ASN A 203 -6.96 3.59 -5.25
C ASN A 203 -5.50 3.59 -5.76
N PRO A 204 -4.54 3.17 -4.94
CA PRO A 204 -3.11 3.27 -5.25
C PRO A 204 -2.64 2.37 -6.41
N SER A 205 -3.40 1.33 -6.73
CA SER A 205 -3.08 0.33 -7.75
C SER A 205 -3.69 0.64 -9.12
N GLU A 206 -4.18 1.85 -9.34
CA GLU A 206 -4.76 2.28 -10.61
C GLU A 206 -3.70 2.30 -11.74
N GLN A 207 -4.14 1.95 -12.96
CA GLN A 207 -3.27 1.76 -14.11
C GLN A 207 -2.47 3.02 -14.46
N LEU A 208 -3.04 4.22 -14.34
CA LEU A 208 -2.32 5.48 -14.57
C LEU A 208 -1.13 5.66 -13.60
N ASN A 209 -1.35 5.44 -12.30
CA ASN A 209 -0.28 5.55 -11.30
C ASN A 209 0.85 4.53 -11.55
N LYS A 210 0.52 3.31 -12.00
CA LYS A 210 1.51 2.28 -12.35
C LYS A 210 2.37 2.70 -13.55
N GLU A 211 1.76 3.25 -14.60
CA GLU A 211 2.48 3.69 -15.79
C GLU A 211 3.32 4.94 -15.54
N ILE A 212 2.82 5.89 -14.76
CA ILE A 212 3.59 7.06 -14.34
C ILE A 212 4.81 6.64 -13.51
N ARG A 213 4.67 5.70 -12.57
CA ARG A 213 5.81 5.17 -11.80
C ARG A 213 6.85 4.47 -12.67
N ARG A 214 6.43 3.75 -13.71
CA ARG A 214 7.37 3.12 -14.65
C ARG A 214 8.25 4.16 -15.36
N LEU A 215 7.76 5.39 -15.54
CA LEU A 215 8.54 6.50 -16.11
C LEU A 215 9.48 7.17 -15.10
N THR A 216 9.27 7.00 -13.80
CA THR A 216 9.99 7.73 -12.74
C THR A 216 10.82 6.84 -11.80
N ASP A 217 10.61 5.52 -11.81
CA ASP A 217 11.41 4.56 -11.06
C ASP A 217 12.69 4.19 -11.83
N PHE A 218 13.79 4.90 -11.53
CA PHE A 218 15.10 4.72 -12.16
C PHE A 218 15.79 3.40 -11.76
N ASN A 219 15.43 2.32 -12.44
CA ASN A 219 16.20 1.08 -12.41
C ASN A 219 17.50 1.21 -13.25
N VAL A 220 18.41 0.24 -13.10
CA VAL A 220 19.71 0.25 -13.80
C VAL A 220 19.54 0.33 -15.32
N LYS A 221 18.55 -0.35 -15.89
CA LYS A 221 18.28 -0.34 -17.34
C LYS A 221 17.86 1.05 -17.82
N LEU A 222 16.92 1.70 -17.13
CA LEU A 222 16.47 3.05 -17.46
C LEU A 222 17.62 4.06 -17.30
N ALA A 223 18.41 3.95 -16.24
CA ALA A 223 19.58 4.81 -16.03
C ALA A 223 20.61 4.66 -17.16
N LEU A 224 20.91 3.43 -17.60
CA LEU A 224 21.78 3.18 -18.75
C LEU A 224 21.19 3.73 -20.05
N ASN A 225 19.88 3.62 -20.27
CA ASN A 225 19.21 4.22 -21.43
C ASN A 225 19.36 5.74 -21.45
N TYR A 226 19.24 6.41 -20.29
CA TYR A 226 19.52 7.85 -20.17
C TYR A 226 20.99 8.17 -20.44
N VAL A 227 21.94 7.37 -19.96
CA VAL A 227 23.37 7.54 -20.28
C VAL A 227 23.61 7.43 -21.79
N VAL A 228 23.01 6.43 -22.44
CA VAL A 228 23.13 6.24 -23.88
C VAL A 228 22.54 7.42 -24.64
N ALA A 229 21.33 7.83 -24.28
CA ALA A 229 20.63 8.97 -24.86
C ALA A 229 21.41 10.29 -24.74
N LEU A 230 21.96 10.59 -23.55
CA LEU A 230 22.61 11.87 -23.28
C LEU A 230 24.05 11.93 -23.83
N PHE A 231 24.83 10.87 -23.69
CA PHE A 231 26.27 10.91 -23.99
C PHE A 231 26.65 10.25 -25.33
N VAL A 232 25.92 9.22 -25.76
CA VAL A 232 26.20 8.45 -27.00
C VAL A 232 24.94 8.21 -27.87
N PRO A 233 24.15 9.25 -28.20
CA PRO A 233 22.86 9.06 -28.86
C PRO A 233 22.95 8.35 -30.22
N LYS A 234 24.07 8.51 -30.94
CA LYS A 234 24.31 7.80 -32.22
C LYS A 234 24.32 6.27 -32.09
N LEU A 235 24.63 5.75 -30.90
CA LEU A 235 24.61 4.32 -30.60
C LEU A 235 23.26 3.85 -30.03
N ALA A 236 22.34 4.77 -29.74
CA ALA A 236 21.05 4.42 -29.14
C ALA A 236 20.26 3.41 -30.00
N SER A 237 20.32 3.55 -31.32
CA SER A 237 19.66 2.66 -32.27
C SER A 237 20.26 1.24 -32.29
N ILE A 238 21.58 1.13 -32.13
CA ILE A 238 22.31 -0.14 -32.10
C ILE A 238 22.08 -0.85 -30.77
N LEU A 239 22.09 -0.08 -29.67
CA LEU A 239 21.93 -0.60 -28.31
C LEU A 239 20.45 -0.79 -27.90
N GLY A 240 19.50 -0.38 -28.75
CA GLY A 240 18.06 -0.46 -28.46
C GLY A 240 17.63 0.38 -27.26
N ALA A 241 18.33 1.48 -26.98
CA ALA A 241 18.04 2.34 -25.83
C ALA A 241 16.77 3.16 -26.06
N LYS A 242 15.80 3.02 -25.14
CA LYS A 242 14.53 3.77 -25.14
C LYS A 242 14.31 4.47 -23.80
N LEU A 243 13.90 5.73 -23.83
CA LEU A 243 13.52 6.49 -22.65
C LEU A 243 12.11 6.13 -22.16
N ILE A 244 11.25 5.68 -23.07
CA ILE A 244 9.90 5.23 -22.77
C ILE A 244 9.81 3.72 -22.97
N TYR A 245 9.29 3.02 -21.97
CA TYR A 245 9.05 1.58 -22.06
C TYR A 245 7.93 1.28 -23.08
N PRO A 246 8.03 0.19 -23.85
CA PRO A 246 7.01 -0.17 -24.84
C PRO A 246 5.58 -0.21 -24.28
N GLU A 247 5.41 -0.74 -23.07
CA GLU A 247 4.12 -0.85 -22.39
C GLU A 247 3.52 0.53 -22.08
N THR A 248 4.36 1.47 -21.64
CA THR A 248 3.93 2.85 -21.38
C THR A 248 3.69 3.61 -22.67
N GLU A 249 4.48 3.36 -23.71
CA GLU A 249 4.25 3.91 -25.05
C GLU A 249 2.90 3.47 -25.60
N GLU A 250 2.55 2.19 -25.47
CA GLU A 250 1.26 1.63 -25.89
C GLU A 250 0.10 2.22 -25.10
N PHE A 251 0.25 2.30 -23.76
CA PHE A 251 -0.73 2.94 -22.89
C PHE A 251 -0.99 4.40 -23.29
N LEU A 252 0.07 5.21 -23.45
CA LEU A 252 -0.06 6.61 -23.85
C LEU A 252 -0.73 6.74 -25.23
N LYS A 253 -0.37 5.89 -26.19
CA LYS A 253 -1.01 5.89 -27.51
C LYS A 253 -2.50 5.56 -27.42
N GLY A 254 -2.85 4.50 -26.69
CA GLY A 254 -4.23 4.06 -26.51
C GLY A 254 -5.08 5.13 -25.82
N THR A 255 -4.68 5.55 -24.62
CA THR A 255 -5.45 6.47 -23.79
C THR A 255 -5.61 7.85 -24.42
N ILE A 256 -4.53 8.45 -24.94
CA ILE A 256 -4.60 9.80 -25.52
C ILE A 256 -5.38 9.79 -26.84
N SER A 257 -5.20 8.77 -27.68
CA SER A 257 -5.96 8.68 -28.94
C SER A 257 -7.44 8.44 -28.69
N GLU A 258 -7.79 7.64 -27.69
CA GLU A 258 -9.18 7.44 -27.29
C GLU A 258 -9.80 8.74 -26.75
N ALA A 259 -9.13 9.41 -25.82
CA ALA A 259 -9.62 10.66 -25.24
C ALA A 259 -9.85 11.75 -26.29
N VAL A 260 -8.95 11.86 -27.29
CA VAL A 260 -9.13 12.79 -28.41
C VAL A 260 -10.33 12.40 -29.28
N ARG A 261 -10.51 11.10 -29.59
CA ARG A 261 -11.64 10.62 -30.40
C ARG A 261 -12.99 10.81 -29.70
N GLU A 262 -13.07 10.45 -28.42
CA GLU A 262 -14.28 10.63 -27.61
C GLU A 262 -14.67 12.12 -27.50
N ARG A 263 -13.68 13.00 -27.35
CA ARG A 263 -13.92 14.44 -27.29
C ARG A 263 -14.43 15.00 -28.62
N GLU A 264 -13.94 14.47 -29.74
CA GLU A 264 -14.44 14.81 -31.08
C GLU A 264 -15.89 14.36 -31.31
N SER A 265 -16.31 13.22 -30.74
CA SER A 265 -17.68 12.72 -30.91
C SER A 265 -18.70 13.42 -30.00
N ASN A 266 -18.31 13.74 -28.76
CA ASN A 266 -19.27 14.16 -27.72
C ASN A 266 -19.45 15.67 -27.59
N SER A 267 -18.65 16.50 -28.29
CA SER A 267 -18.71 17.99 -28.26
C SER A 267 -18.66 18.64 -26.86
N ILE A 268 -18.15 17.93 -25.85
CA ILE A 268 -17.97 18.45 -24.49
C ILE A 268 -16.69 19.28 -24.45
N TYR A 269 -16.71 20.49 -23.89
CA TYR A 269 -15.53 21.36 -23.78
C TYR A 269 -15.16 21.58 -22.31
N ARG A 270 -13.91 21.29 -21.92
CA ARG A 270 -13.41 21.36 -20.53
C ARG A 270 -12.26 22.33 -20.33
N ASN A 271 -11.75 22.95 -21.40
CA ASN A 271 -10.54 23.77 -21.42
C ASN A 271 -9.26 23.03 -20.95
N ASP A 272 -9.16 21.72 -21.20
CA ASP A 272 -8.00 20.90 -20.82
C ASP A 272 -7.00 20.67 -21.99
N LEU A 273 -5.93 19.90 -21.75
CA LEU A 273 -4.94 19.58 -22.78
C LEU A 273 -5.54 18.75 -23.94
N ILE A 274 -6.56 17.94 -23.68
CA ILE A 274 -7.24 17.15 -24.72
C ILE A 274 -8.00 18.07 -25.67
N ASP A 275 -8.67 19.10 -25.17
CA ASP A 275 -9.30 20.12 -26.03
C ASP A 275 -8.29 20.85 -26.92
N LEU A 276 -7.11 21.15 -26.38
CA LEU A 276 -6.02 21.71 -27.19
C LEU A 276 -5.57 20.70 -28.25
N PHE A 277 -5.43 19.42 -27.92
CA PHE A 277 -5.02 18.39 -28.88
C PHE A 277 -6.02 18.23 -30.01
N VAL A 278 -7.33 18.24 -29.72
CA VAL A 278 -8.39 18.24 -30.74
C VAL A 278 -8.25 19.46 -31.66
N LYS A 279 -8.05 20.66 -31.10
CA LYS A 279 -7.84 21.88 -31.89
C LYS A 279 -6.60 21.79 -32.78
N LEU A 280 -5.46 21.42 -32.20
CA LEU A 280 -4.19 21.32 -32.92
C LEU A 280 -4.22 20.24 -34.01
N ARG A 281 -4.97 19.15 -33.77
CA ARG A 281 -5.18 18.09 -34.77
C ARG A 281 -5.99 18.60 -35.96
N LYS A 282 -7.05 19.37 -35.74
CA LYS A 282 -7.83 20.00 -36.84
C LYS A 282 -6.97 20.95 -37.67
N GLU A 283 -6.23 21.84 -37.01
CA GLU A 283 -5.27 22.75 -37.69
C GLU A 283 -4.22 21.96 -38.49
N ALA A 284 -3.74 20.82 -37.98
CA ALA A 284 -2.77 19.99 -38.68
C ALA A 284 -3.34 19.32 -39.93
N VAL A 285 -4.63 18.94 -39.92
CA VAL A 285 -5.34 18.43 -41.10
C VAL A 285 -5.46 19.52 -42.16
N GLU A 286 -5.88 20.73 -41.78
CA GLU A 286 -6.03 21.88 -42.69
C GLU A 286 -4.69 22.28 -43.34
N LEU A 287 -3.59 22.19 -42.59
CA LEU A 287 -2.23 22.47 -43.07
C LEU A 287 -1.60 21.30 -43.84
N GLY A 288 -2.31 20.20 -44.07
CA GLY A 288 -1.80 19.04 -44.80
C GLY A 288 -0.62 18.32 -44.13
N LYS A 289 -0.50 18.39 -42.79
CA LYS A 289 0.61 17.73 -42.07
C LYS A 289 0.46 16.21 -42.08
N ASN A 290 1.59 15.50 -41.94
CA ASN A 290 1.58 14.06 -41.71
C ASN A 290 0.92 13.74 -40.36
N MET A 291 -0.33 13.27 -40.39
CA MET A 291 -1.13 13.05 -39.18
C MET A 291 -0.54 12.00 -38.26
N LYS A 292 0.13 10.97 -38.78
CA LYS A 292 0.77 9.93 -37.96
C LYS A 292 1.89 10.51 -37.11
N GLU A 293 2.78 11.29 -37.73
CA GLU A 293 3.90 11.93 -37.03
C GLU A 293 3.43 13.03 -36.08
N PHE A 294 2.43 13.81 -36.50
CA PHE A 294 1.88 14.88 -35.68
C PHE A 294 1.18 14.33 -34.43
N MET A 295 0.39 13.26 -34.55
CA MET A 295 -0.21 12.59 -33.40
C MET A 295 0.83 12.00 -32.46
N GLN A 296 1.92 11.41 -32.98
CA GLN A 296 3.05 10.98 -32.14
C GLN A 296 3.69 12.16 -31.39
N CYS A 297 3.78 13.34 -32.03
CA CYS A 297 4.26 14.54 -31.34
C CYS A 297 3.33 14.93 -30.18
N LEU A 298 2.01 14.93 -30.37
CA LEU A 298 1.04 15.26 -29.30
C LEU A 298 1.11 14.27 -28.14
N ILE A 299 1.13 12.97 -28.44
CA ILE A 299 1.25 11.89 -27.43
C ILE A 299 2.55 12.05 -26.63
N ALA A 300 3.66 12.39 -27.29
CA ALA A 300 4.91 12.70 -26.61
C ALA A 300 4.79 13.87 -25.64
N GLN A 301 4.01 14.92 -25.96
CA GLN A 301 3.79 16.03 -25.04
C GLN A 301 2.95 15.61 -23.83
N ALA A 302 1.93 14.77 -24.02
CA ALA A 302 1.18 14.21 -22.89
C ALA A 302 2.09 13.44 -21.93
N GLY A 303 2.98 12.59 -22.46
CA GLY A 303 3.99 11.89 -21.64
C GLY A 303 4.91 12.84 -20.87
N VAL A 304 5.41 13.90 -21.53
CA VAL A 304 6.24 14.93 -20.87
C VAL A 304 5.46 15.65 -19.77
N PHE A 305 4.19 15.97 -19.99
CA PHE A 305 3.36 16.65 -18.99
C PHE A 305 2.99 15.75 -17.82
N MET A 306 2.78 14.45 -18.06
CA MET A 306 2.59 13.47 -16.98
C MET A 306 3.81 13.42 -16.08
N VAL A 307 5.01 13.19 -16.63
CA VAL A 307 6.26 13.12 -15.83
C VAL A 307 6.58 14.47 -15.19
N GLY A 308 6.50 15.55 -15.98
CA GLY A 308 6.84 16.90 -15.53
C GLY A 308 5.93 17.42 -14.42
N GLY A 309 4.61 17.20 -14.54
CA GLY A 309 3.62 17.64 -13.54
C GLY A 309 3.57 16.76 -12.30
N PHE A 310 3.93 15.48 -12.41
CA PHE A 310 3.91 14.51 -11.32
C PHE A 310 5.21 14.50 -10.49
N GLU A 311 6.35 14.19 -11.12
CA GLU A 311 7.56 13.79 -10.40
C GLU A 311 8.23 14.99 -9.74
N THR A 312 8.29 16.12 -10.45
CA THR A 312 8.95 17.33 -9.96
C THR A 312 8.22 17.96 -8.78
N SER A 313 6.91 18.08 -8.89
CA SER A 313 6.07 18.68 -7.86
C SER A 313 5.93 17.76 -6.64
N SER A 314 5.83 16.45 -6.83
CA SER A 314 5.79 15.52 -5.68
C SER A 314 7.11 15.50 -4.91
N THR A 315 8.25 15.52 -5.60
CA THR A 315 9.59 15.65 -4.97
C THR A 315 9.74 16.96 -4.21
N THR A 316 9.28 18.07 -4.80
CA THR A 316 9.38 19.39 -4.16
C THR A 316 8.49 19.45 -2.92
N MET A 317 7.25 18.98 -3.02
CA MET A 317 6.31 18.99 -1.88
C MET A 317 6.78 18.10 -0.74
N SER A 318 7.31 16.90 -1.02
CA SER A 318 7.80 16.00 0.02
C SER A 318 9.05 16.54 0.72
N ASN A 319 9.98 17.18 -0.01
CA ASN A 319 11.13 17.85 0.58
C ASN A 319 10.73 19.09 1.40
N ALA A 320 9.75 19.87 0.95
CA ALA A 320 9.22 20.99 1.72
C ALA A 320 8.66 20.51 3.07
N LEU A 321 7.88 19.41 3.05
CA LEU A 321 7.33 18.82 4.27
C LEU A 321 8.40 18.24 5.19
N LEU A 322 9.49 17.67 4.65
CA LEU A 322 10.66 17.25 5.42
C LEU A 322 11.31 18.43 6.14
N GLU A 323 11.56 19.53 5.44
CA GLU A 323 12.18 20.71 6.05
C GLU A 323 11.27 21.38 7.08
N LEU A 324 9.97 21.46 6.81
CA LEU A 324 8.99 21.95 7.78
C LEU A 324 8.89 21.04 9.01
N ALA A 325 9.05 19.73 8.86
CA ALA A 325 9.09 18.79 9.98
C ALA A 325 10.36 18.93 10.83
N LYS A 326 11.50 19.29 10.21
CA LYS A 326 12.76 19.62 10.91
C LYS A 326 12.70 20.97 11.63
N HIS A 327 11.85 21.88 11.16
CA HIS A 327 11.73 23.27 11.65
C HIS A 327 10.30 23.63 12.07
N PRO A 328 9.79 23.11 13.21
CA PRO A 328 8.42 23.35 13.66
C PRO A 328 8.05 24.83 13.81
N GLU A 329 9.02 25.70 14.13
CA GLU A 329 8.85 27.14 14.22
C GLU A 329 8.48 27.78 12.87
N LEU A 330 9.15 27.35 11.79
CA LEU A 330 8.86 27.82 10.43
C LEU A 330 7.53 27.25 9.93
N GLN A 331 7.22 26.00 10.29
CA GLN A 331 5.93 25.39 10.01
C GLN A 331 4.78 26.12 10.70
N ASN A 332 4.95 26.48 11.97
CA ASN A 332 3.96 27.27 12.71
C ASN A 332 3.77 28.67 12.10
N LYS A 333 4.84 29.31 11.62
CA LYS A 333 4.74 30.60 10.91
C LYS A 333 3.93 30.47 9.62
N LEU A 334 4.18 29.43 8.81
CA LEU A 334 3.39 29.13 7.61
C LEU A 334 1.92 28.88 7.93
N LYS A 335 1.65 28.08 8.97
CA LYS A 335 0.28 27.77 9.39
C LYS A 335 -0.48 28.99 9.89
N ARG A 336 0.17 29.93 10.59
CA ARG A 336 -0.44 31.21 10.96
C ARG A 336 -0.89 31.99 9.73
N GLN A 337 -0.04 32.10 8.69
CA GLN A 337 -0.46 32.71 7.43
C GLN A 337 -1.69 32.00 6.84
N ILE A 338 -1.67 30.67 6.74
CA ILE A 338 -2.80 29.89 6.21
C ILE A 338 -4.08 30.16 7.01
N GLN A 339 -3.99 30.15 8.34
CA GLN A 339 -5.13 30.36 9.22
C GLN A 339 -5.71 31.77 9.07
N THR A 340 -4.87 32.81 9.09
CA THR A 340 -5.31 34.21 8.90
C THR A 340 -5.98 34.40 7.55
N THR A 341 -5.46 33.83 6.47
CA THR A 341 -6.09 33.91 5.15
C THR A 341 -7.45 33.22 5.10
N MET A 342 -7.60 32.09 5.80
CA MET A 342 -8.88 31.37 5.87
C MET A 342 -9.93 32.07 6.75
N GLU A 343 -9.52 32.68 7.87
CA GLU A 343 -10.41 33.38 8.81
C GLU A 343 -10.99 34.68 8.22
N GLN A 344 -10.26 35.34 7.32
CA GLN A 344 -10.69 36.56 6.65
C GLN A 344 -11.76 36.33 5.57
N LYS A 345 -12.17 35.08 5.33
CA LYS A 345 -13.10 34.71 4.26
C LYS A 345 -14.39 34.12 4.84
N THR A 346 -15.51 34.63 4.34
CA THR A 346 -16.87 34.14 4.64
C THR A 346 -17.24 32.88 3.85
N GLU A 347 -16.57 32.64 2.71
CA GLU A 347 -16.75 31.44 1.89
C GLU A 347 -15.74 30.35 2.26
N SER A 348 -16.16 29.08 2.19
CA SER A 348 -15.31 27.92 2.53
C SER A 348 -14.18 27.62 1.52
N LYS A 349 -14.19 28.27 0.36
CA LYS A 349 -13.21 28.08 -0.73
C LYS A 349 -12.39 29.35 -0.95
N LEU A 350 -11.08 29.19 -1.08
CA LEU A 350 -10.17 30.27 -1.49
C LEU A 350 -10.34 30.59 -2.97
N SER A 351 -10.19 31.86 -3.36
CA SER A 351 -10.11 32.27 -4.77
C SER A 351 -8.70 32.07 -5.34
N TYR A 352 -8.58 32.11 -6.67
CA TYR A 352 -7.28 32.07 -7.35
C TYR A 352 -6.38 33.24 -6.92
N GLU A 353 -6.97 34.42 -6.70
CA GLU A 353 -6.30 35.61 -6.21
C GLU A 353 -5.76 35.42 -4.79
N ASP A 354 -6.53 34.79 -3.90
CA ASP A 354 -6.10 34.50 -2.53
C ASP A 354 -4.86 33.59 -2.51
N MET A 355 -4.83 32.58 -3.37
CA MET A 355 -3.68 31.67 -3.50
C MET A 355 -2.42 32.37 -3.98
N ASN A 356 -2.55 33.42 -4.81
CA ASN A 356 -1.41 34.21 -5.26
C ASN A 356 -0.85 35.14 -4.18
N ASN A 357 -1.66 35.50 -3.19
CA ASN A 357 -1.27 36.42 -2.11
C ASN A 357 -0.58 35.74 -0.92
N LEU A 358 -0.45 34.41 -0.93
CA LEU A 358 0.25 33.66 0.11
C LEU A 358 1.77 33.79 -0.06
N GLU A 359 2.37 34.83 0.53
CA GLU A 359 3.79 35.14 0.36
C GLU A 359 4.72 34.14 1.06
N TYR A 360 4.36 33.63 2.25
CA TYR A 360 5.29 32.84 3.05
C TYR A 360 5.33 31.38 2.57
N ILE A 361 4.21 30.86 2.04
CA ILE A 361 4.22 29.56 1.35
C ILE A 361 5.09 29.61 0.08
N ASP A 362 5.10 30.74 -0.64
CA ASP A 362 6.01 30.96 -1.77
C ASP A 362 7.47 30.88 -1.31
N MET A 363 7.80 31.60 -0.25
CA MET A 363 9.14 31.61 0.34
C MET A 363 9.61 30.21 0.74
N VAL A 364 8.73 29.41 1.36
CA VAL A 364 9.00 28.02 1.74
C VAL A 364 9.25 27.15 0.50
N ILE A 365 8.42 27.28 -0.54
CA ILE A 365 8.60 26.52 -1.79
C ILE A 365 9.90 26.92 -2.49
N TYR A 366 10.22 28.21 -2.57
CA TYR A 366 11.45 28.68 -3.20
C TYR A 366 12.70 28.24 -2.43
N GLU A 367 12.71 28.34 -1.10
CA GLU A 367 13.84 27.85 -0.32
C GLU A 367 14.00 26.32 -0.42
N THR A 368 12.88 25.59 -0.53
CA THR A 368 12.91 24.15 -0.83
C THR A 368 13.54 23.88 -2.19
N LEU A 369 13.16 24.61 -3.23
CA LEU A 369 13.71 24.46 -4.58
C LEU A 369 15.17 24.91 -4.68
N ARG A 370 15.63 25.82 -3.80
CA ARG A 370 17.05 26.17 -3.66
C ARG A 370 17.85 24.99 -3.11
N LEU A 371 17.40 24.42 -2.00
CA LEU A 371 18.11 23.32 -1.33
C LEU A 371 17.97 21.98 -2.07
N TYR A 372 16.84 21.76 -2.73
CA TYR A 372 16.47 20.52 -3.42
C TYR A 372 16.00 20.78 -4.85
N PRO A 373 16.85 21.31 -5.75
CA PRO A 373 16.49 21.52 -7.14
C PRO A 373 16.31 20.17 -7.84
N VAL A 374 15.07 19.82 -8.18
CA VAL A 374 14.74 18.49 -8.76
C VAL A 374 15.50 18.22 -10.05
N PHE A 375 15.73 19.26 -10.86
CA PHE A 375 16.67 19.25 -11.98
C PHE A 375 17.92 20.06 -11.61
N PRO A 376 18.95 19.41 -11.05
CA PRO A 376 20.13 20.08 -10.49
C PRO A 376 21.18 20.51 -11.54
N ILE A 377 20.92 20.23 -12.83
CA ILE A 377 21.82 20.50 -13.94
C ILE A 377 21.01 21.01 -15.13
N LEU A 378 21.49 22.07 -15.78
CA LEU A 378 21.02 22.47 -17.10
C LEU A 378 22.08 22.17 -18.16
N GLU A 379 21.68 21.57 -19.27
CA GLU A 379 22.54 21.32 -20.43
C GLU A 379 22.07 22.14 -21.64
N ARG A 380 23.02 22.67 -22.41
CA ARG A 380 22.80 23.20 -23.77
C ARG A 380 23.88 22.72 -24.71
N VAL A 381 23.56 22.70 -26.00
CA VAL A 381 24.52 22.45 -27.07
C VAL A 381 24.75 23.73 -27.85
N HIS A 382 26.01 24.14 -27.98
CA HIS A 382 26.37 25.24 -28.87
C HIS A 382 26.03 24.87 -30.32
N CYS A 383 25.22 25.69 -30.97
CA CYS A 383 24.71 25.52 -32.32
C CYS A 383 24.91 26.83 -33.07
N LYS A 384 25.88 26.89 -33.97
CA LYS A 384 26.13 28.08 -34.79
C LYS A 384 24.91 28.39 -35.68
N PRO A 385 24.30 29.59 -35.56
CA PRO A 385 23.22 29.99 -36.45
C PRO A 385 23.71 30.08 -37.90
N PRO A 386 22.92 29.63 -38.90
CA PRO A 386 23.33 29.68 -40.32
C PRO A 386 23.69 31.08 -40.81
N GLU A 387 23.09 32.11 -40.20
CA GLU A 387 23.23 33.53 -40.57
C GLU A 387 24.43 34.23 -39.91
N LYS A 388 25.10 33.60 -38.93
CA LYS A 388 26.22 34.21 -38.20
C LYS A 388 27.53 33.49 -38.51
N MET A 389 28.51 34.20 -39.09
CA MET A 389 29.81 33.62 -39.49
C MET A 389 30.81 33.40 -38.36
N GLN A 390 30.69 34.10 -37.22
CA GLN A 390 31.66 34.06 -36.12
C GLN A 390 31.35 32.95 -35.10
N SER A 391 32.37 32.38 -34.46
CA SER A 391 32.23 31.45 -33.32
C SER A 391 31.83 32.22 -32.05
N TYR A 392 31.12 31.56 -31.13
CA TYR A 392 30.73 32.19 -29.87
C TYR A 392 31.93 32.37 -28.94
N SER A 393 32.37 33.63 -28.75
CA SER A 393 33.49 33.99 -27.88
C SER A 393 33.04 34.08 -26.42
N LEU A 394 33.87 33.60 -25.50
CA LEU A 394 33.67 33.75 -24.05
C LEU A 394 34.28 35.02 -23.46
N GLN A 395 34.90 35.89 -24.27
CA GLN A 395 35.46 37.15 -23.76
C GLN A 395 34.34 38.09 -23.25
N PRO A 396 34.57 38.85 -22.16
CA PRO A 396 35.83 38.99 -21.41
C PRO A 396 36.05 37.92 -20.31
N HIS A 397 35.13 36.96 -20.13
CA HIS A 397 35.24 35.96 -19.06
C HIS A 397 36.41 34.99 -19.27
N CYS A 398 36.63 34.53 -20.50
CA CYS A 398 37.70 33.60 -20.84
C CYS A 398 38.14 33.79 -22.29
N ASP A 399 39.44 33.68 -22.57
CA ASP A 399 39.97 33.70 -23.93
C ASP A 399 39.79 32.35 -24.63
N PHE A 400 38.54 32.03 -24.97
CA PHE A 400 38.14 30.79 -25.62
C PHE A 400 36.91 31.01 -26.48
N SER A 401 36.88 30.37 -27.66
CA SER A 401 35.72 30.36 -28.55
C SER A 401 35.11 28.96 -28.58
N LEU A 402 33.80 28.86 -28.39
CA LEU A 402 33.10 27.57 -28.37
C LEU A 402 33.04 26.96 -29.77
N PRO A 403 33.53 25.72 -29.95
CA PRO A 403 33.30 24.94 -31.16
C PRO A 403 31.82 24.58 -31.33
N ASP A 404 31.35 24.48 -32.57
CA ASP A 404 30.00 24.02 -32.87
C ASP A 404 29.79 22.58 -32.35
N GLY A 405 28.61 22.31 -31.79
CA GLY A 405 28.25 21.02 -31.20
C GLY A 405 28.82 20.74 -29.80
N MET A 406 29.57 21.68 -29.19
CA MET A 406 30.06 21.51 -27.82
C MET A 406 28.92 21.64 -26.79
N SER A 407 28.79 20.67 -25.89
CA SER A 407 27.86 20.75 -24.76
C SER A 407 28.41 21.67 -23.67
N ILE A 408 27.50 22.44 -23.07
CA ILE A 408 27.74 23.21 -21.84
C ILE A 408 26.83 22.66 -20.72
N PHE A 409 27.38 22.56 -19.53
CA PHE A 409 26.70 22.16 -18.30
C PHE A 409 26.68 23.32 -17.32
N ILE A 410 25.55 23.50 -16.65
CA ILE A 410 25.40 24.48 -15.57
C ILE A 410 24.90 23.73 -14.34
N SER A 411 25.65 23.78 -13.25
CA SER A 411 25.26 23.15 -11.99
C SER A 411 24.39 24.10 -11.17
N THR A 412 23.07 23.93 -11.23
CA THR A 412 22.16 24.71 -10.36
C THR A 412 22.35 24.33 -8.91
N TYR A 413 22.64 23.06 -8.63
CA TYR A 413 22.93 22.59 -7.28
C TYR A 413 24.24 23.17 -6.72
N GLY A 414 25.27 23.36 -7.55
CA GLY A 414 26.50 24.09 -7.18
C GLY A 414 26.20 25.55 -6.85
N LEU A 415 25.54 26.27 -7.76
CA LEU A 415 25.16 27.68 -7.59
C LEU A 415 24.31 27.93 -6.34
N ASN A 416 23.34 27.04 -6.07
CA ASN A 416 22.43 27.17 -4.93
C ASN A 416 23.11 26.96 -3.56
N TYR A 417 24.26 26.28 -3.53
CA TYR A 417 25.01 26.00 -2.30
C TYR A 417 26.33 26.78 -2.21
N ASP A 418 26.62 27.66 -3.18
CA ASP A 418 27.84 28.45 -3.20
C ASP A 418 27.77 29.55 -2.12
N PRO A 419 28.66 29.54 -1.10
CA PRO A 419 28.68 30.57 -0.07
C PRO A 419 28.98 31.97 -0.60
N LYS A 420 29.50 32.10 -1.83
CA LYS A 420 29.67 33.40 -2.53
C LYS A 420 28.34 34.11 -2.74
N TYR A 421 27.27 33.36 -2.97
CA TYR A 421 25.95 33.92 -3.29
C TYR A 421 24.94 33.74 -2.16
N TRP A 422 25.14 32.75 -1.29
CA TRP A 422 24.20 32.42 -0.23
C TRP A 422 24.90 32.36 1.13
N SER A 423 24.56 33.26 2.05
CA SER A 423 25.04 33.20 3.44
C SER A 423 24.53 31.93 4.13
N ASN A 424 25.38 31.10 4.75
CA ASN A 424 24.95 29.82 5.35
C ASN A 424 24.11 28.94 4.38
N PRO A 425 24.68 28.50 3.25
CA PRO A 425 23.95 27.90 2.12
C PRO A 425 23.19 26.61 2.48
N THR A 426 23.59 25.91 3.54
CA THR A 426 22.97 24.65 3.99
C THR A 426 21.78 24.85 4.92
N LYS A 427 21.56 26.08 5.44
CA LYS A 427 20.44 26.38 6.34
C LYS A 427 19.16 26.59 5.51
N PHE A 428 18.06 25.94 5.92
CA PHE A 428 16.73 26.20 5.39
C PHE A 428 16.21 27.54 5.95
N ASP A 429 16.22 28.57 5.12
CA ASP A 429 15.84 29.94 5.50
C ASP A 429 14.90 30.59 4.47
N PRO A 430 13.57 30.46 4.65
CA PRO A 430 12.58 31.06 3.76
C PRO A 430 12.72 32.59 3.61
N GLU A 431 13.28 33.30 4.59
CA GLU A 431 13.38 34.78 4.59
C GLU A 431 14.24 35.35 3.46
N ARG A 432 15.10 34.50 2.85
CA ARG A 432 15.86 34.84 1.63
C ARG A 432 14.98 35.26 0.47
N PHE A 433 13.73 34.78 0.43
CA PHE A 433 12.78 35.03 -0.63
C PHE A 433 11.64 35.98 -0.23
N SER A 434 11.82 36.71 0.88
CA SER A 434 10.88 37.75 1.31
C SER A 434 10.74 38.87 0.27
N SER A 435 9.65 39.64 0.34
CA SER A 435 9.41 40.81 -0.52
C SER A 435 10.57 41.80 -0.57
N ALA A 436 11.33 41.96 0.52
CA ALA A 436 12.53 42.81 0.57
C ALA A 436 13.69 42.29 -0.29
N ASN A 437 13.72 40.99 -0.60
CA ASN A 437 14.79 40.31 -1.33
C ASN A 437 14.33 39.79 -2.72
N ARG A 438 13.28 40.39 -3.31
CA ARG A 438 12.65 39.94 -4.57
C ARG A 438 13.62 39.79 -5.74
N ASP A 439 14.70 40.57 -5.78
CA ASP A 439 15.72 40.48 -6.84
C ASP A 439 16.39 39.11 -6.91
N THR A 440 16.40 38.36 -5.80
CA THR A 440 16.88 36.97 -5.73
C THR A 440 16.12 36.06 -6.71
N LEU A 441 14.82 36.28 -6.91
CA LEU A 441 13.98 35.47 -7.81
C LEU A 441 14.31 35.69 -9.30
N ASN A 442 14.89 36.85 -9.63
CA ASN A 442 15.27 37.21 -11.00
C ASN A 442 16.78 37.07 -11.25
N SER A 443 17.50 36.53 -10.26
CA SER A 443 18.95 36.33 -10.34
C SER A 443 19.30 35.14 -11.25
N PRO A 444 20.34 35.24 -12.09
CA PRO A 444 20.85 34.09 -12.85
C PRO A 444 21.48 33.00 -11.96
N ILE A 445 21.62 33.25 -10.66
CA ILE A 445 22.12 32.30 -9.67
C ILE A 445 21.01 31.33 -9.23
N TYR A 446 19.77 31.81 -9.13
CA TYR A 446 18.64 31.02 -8.66
C TYR A 446 17.68 30.70 -9.80
N MET A 447 17.77 29.47 -10.32
CA MET A 447 17.01 29.08 -11.51
C MET A 447 16.43 27.66 -11.41
N PRO A 448 15.58 27.39 -10.41
CA PRO A 448 14.98 26.06 -10.20
C PRO A 448 14.06 25.63 -11.36
N PHE A 449 13.53 26.61 -12.10
CA PHE A 449 12.72 26.41 -13.30
C PHE A 449 13.47 26.75 -14.60
N GLY A 450 14.79 27.00 -14.52
CA GLY A 450 15.58 27.56 -15.61
C GLY A 450 15.22 29.01 -15.95
N ILE A 451 15.98 29.61 -16.85
CA ILE A 451 15.78 30.97 -17.36
C ILE A 451 15.77 31.00 -18.89
N GLY A 452 15.27 32.09 -19.47
CA GLY A 452 15.19 32.28 -20.92
C GLY A 452 14.09 31.45 -21.59
N PRO A 453 14.08 31.35 -22.93
CA PRO A 453 13.01 30.70 -23.68
C PRO A 453 12.80 29.22 -23.32
N HIS A 454 13.85 28.53 -22.87
CA HIS A 454 13.80 27.12 -22.44
C HIS A 454 13.33 26.90 -21.00
N ASN A 455 12.94 27.95 -20.26
CA ASN A 455 12.45 27.80 -18.89
C ASN A 455 11.22 26.87 -18.80
N CYS A 456 10.90 26.42 -17.59
CA CYS A 456 9.77 25.52 -17.34
C CYS A 456 8.46 26.14 -17.84
N ILE A 457 7.77 25.45 -18.76
CA ILE A 457 6.46 25.87 -19.27
C ILE A 457 5.38 25.82 -18.18
N GLY A 458 5.53 24.87 -17.25
CA GLY A 458 4.56 24.58 -16.20
C GLY A 458 4.79 25.32 -14.89
N ILE A 459 5.69 26.31 -14.82
CA ILE A 459 6.06 26.99 -13.57
C ILE A 459 4.85 27.48 -12.77
N ARG A 460 3.87 28.12 -13.44
CA ARG A 460 2.67 28.66 -12.78
C ARG A 460 1.75 27.55 -12.26
N LEU A 461 1.58 26.47 -13.02
CA LEU A 461 0.81 25.31 -12.59
C LEU A 461 1.48 24.60 -11.41
N ALA A 462 2.81 24.40 -11.49
CA ALA A 462 3.60 23.78 -10.43
C ALA A 462 3.50 24.57 -9.12
N MET A 463 3.68 25.88 -9.16
CA MET A 463 3.50 26.72 -7.97
C MET A 463 2.07 26.62 -7.42
N LEU A 464 1.06 26.70 -8.29
CA LEU A 464 -0.35 26.62 -7.86
C LEU A 464 -0.68 25.30 -7.16
N GLN A 465 -0.31 24.15 -7.76
CA GLN A 465 -0.60 22.83 -7.17
C GLN A 465 0.24 22.56 -5.91
N LEU A 466 1.49 23.04 -5.84
CA LEU A 466 2.31 22.95 -4.62
C LEU A 466 1.69 23.75 -3.48
N LYS A 467 1.27 24.99 -3.74
CA LYS A 467 0.60 25.83 -2.74
C LYS A 467 -0.70 25.21 -2.27
N CYS A 468 -1.56 24.76 -3.19
CA CYS A 468 -2.82 24.10 -2.83
C CYS A 468 -2.55 22.87 -1.98
N GLY A 469 -1.62 22.00 -2.39
CA GLY A 469 -1.27 20.80 -1.64
C GLY A 469 -0.77 21.13 -0.23
N LEU A 470 0.23 21.99 -0.10
CA LEU A 470 0.78 22.37 1.20
C LEU A 470 -0.26 23.06 2.09
N LEU A 471 -1.07 23.96 1.53
CA LEU A 471 -2.09 24.68 2.27
C LEU A 471 -3.17 23.73 2.80
N TYR A 472 -3.78 22.90 1.95
CA TYR A 472 -4.86 22.00 2.37
C TYR A 472 -4.36 20.89 3.30
N LEU A 473 -3.11 20.46 3.14
CA LEU A 473 -2.48 19.51 4.07
C LEU A 473 -2.25 20.16 5.44
N LEU A 474 -1.64 21.35 5.50
CA LEU A 474 -1.20 21.99 6.74
C LEU A 474 -2.26 22.87 7.42
N LYS A 475 -3.40 23.12 6.76
CA LYS A 475 -4.51 23.90 7.30
C LYS A 475 -5.00 23.34 8.63
N ASP A 476 -5.22 22.02 8.70
CA ASP A 476 -5.75 21.32 9.88
C ASP A 476 -4.81 20.22 10.39
N HIS A 477 -3.57 20.17 9.89
CA HIS A 477 -2.56 19.18 10.29
C HIS A 477 -1.18 19.83 10.39
N HIS A 478 -0.26 19.17 11.08
CA HIS A 478 1.18 19.43 11.00
C HIS A 478 1.92 18.13 10.67
N VAL A 479 3.13 18.26 10.15
CA VAL A 479 4.04 17.13 9.93
C VAL A 479 5.18 17.16 10.94
N ARG A 480 5.59 15.98 11.42
CA ARG A 480 6.75 15.82 12.31
C ARG A 480 7.59 14.61 11.93
N LEU A 481 8.83 14.61 12.41
CA LEU A 481 9.76 13.50 12.23
C LEU A 481 9.26 12.24 12.96
N CYS A 482 9.58 11.07 12.43
CA CYS A 482 9.34 9.77 13.06
C CYS A 482 10.65 8.95 13.09
N GLU A 483 10.61 7.75 13.70
CA GLU A 483 11.78 6.87 13.84
C GLU A 483 12.37 6.45 12.48
N ASP A 484 11.53 6.39 11.44
CA ASP A 484 11.90 6.01 10.08
C ASP A 484 12.46 7.20 9.27
N THR A 485 12.45 8.42 9.83
CA THR A 485 12.89 9.62 9.12
C THR A 485 14.42 9.72 9.06
N VAL A 486 14.98 9.70 7.85
CA VAL A 486 16.40 9.96 7.62
C VAL A 486 16.66 11.48 7.61
N ILE A 487 17.28 12.01 8.66
CA ILE A 487 17.51 13.46 8.83
C ILE A 487 18.40 14.06 7.74
N LYS A 488 19.44 13.32 7.33
CA LYS A 488 20.36 13.68 6.23
C LYS A 488 20.14 12.72 5.07
N PRO A 489 19.15 12.96 4.20
CA PRO A 489 18.79 12.02 3.15
C PRO A 489 19.94 11.87 2.14
N GLU A 490 20.25 10.62 1.80
CA GLU A 490 21.04 10.30 0.60
C GLU A 490 20.16 10.40 -0.64
N PHE A 491 20.75 10.70 -1.79
CA PHE A 491 20.03 10.78 -3.06
C PHE A 491 20.25 9.52 -3.89
N ASP A 492 19.26 9.13 -4.68
CA ASP A 492 19.37 7.95 -5.52
C ASP A 492 20.38 8.15 -6.65
N ALA A 493 21.51 7.44 -6.59
CA ALA A 493 22.57 7.50 -7.58
C ALA A 493 22.13 7.08 -8.99
N LYS A 494 21.03 6.31 -9.12
CA LYS A 494 20.49 5.86 -10.41
C LYS A 494 19.61 6.91 -11.08
N SER A 495 19.12 7.89 -10.32
CA SER A 495 18.20 8.90 -10.84
C SER A 495 18.93 10.06 -11.47
N ILE A 496 18.38 10.55 -12.59
CA ILE A 496 18.79 11.84 -13.17
C ILE A 496 18.14 13.01 -12.44
N LEU A 497 17.09 12.75 -11.65
CA LEU A 497 16.42 13.74 -10.81
C LEU A 497 16.99 13.69 -9.39
N LEU A 498 16.91 14.80 -8.69
CA LEU A 498 17.36 14.88 -7.30
C LEU A 498 16.28 14.31 -6.36
N GLN A 499 16.22 12.98 -6.26
CA GLN A 499 15.27 12.25 -5.40
C GLN A 499 15.97 11.58 -4.22
N VAL A 500 15.29 11.57 -3.06
CA VAL A 500 15.77 10.92 -1.83
C VAL A 500 15.70 9.40 -1.98
N LYS A 501 16.81 8.72 -1.66
CA LYS A 501 16.92 7.26 -1.66
C LYS A 501 16.08 6.67 -0.53
N GLY A 502 15.17 5.75 -0.87
CA GLY A 502 14.30 5.09 0.11
C GLY A 502 13.08 5.90 0.54
N GLY A 503 12.83 7.07 -0.06
CA GLY A 503 11.68 7.93 0.26
C GLY A 503 11.85 8.77 1.52
N ILE A 504 10.81 9.52 1.88
CA ILE A 504 10.78 10.44 3.02
C ILE A 504 9.66 9.99 3.96
N HIS A 505 10.00 9.36 5.08
CA HIS A 505 9.00 8.93 6.06
C HIS A 505 8.75 10.03 7.09
N LEU A 506 7.49 10.45 7.26
CA LEU A 506 7.07 11.46 8.24
C LEU A 506 5.76 11.03 8.91
N GLU A 507 5.41 11.69 10.01
CA GLU A 507 4.10 11.55 10.64
C GLU A 507 3.24 12.79 10.37
N ILE A 508 2.04 12.59 9.82
CA ILE A 508 1.02 13.64 9.70
C ILE A 508 0.17 13.59 10.97
N VAL A 509 0.04 14.74 11.63
CA VAL A 509 -0.65 14.89 12.90
C VAL A 509 -1.76 15.93 12.75
N LYS A 510 -3.00 15.54 13.07
CA LYS A 510 -4.16 16.43 13.06
C LYS A 510 -4.04 17.49 14.13
N ASP A 511 -4.23 18.74 13.73
CA ASP A 511 -4.40 19.84 14.65
C ASP A 511 -5.76 19.70 15.31
N ASN A 512 -5.78 19.48 16.62
CA ASN A 512 -7.03 19.56 17.36
C ASN A 512 -7.44 21.05 17.45
N LYS A 513 -8.06 21.61 16.40
CA LYS A 513 -8.55 23.00 16.40
C LYS A 513 -9.65 23.26 17.44
N LYS A 514 -10.32 22.23 17.96
CA LYS A 514 -11.20 22.35 19.14
C LYS A 514 -10.46 22.39 20.50
N GLN A 515 -9.13 22.24 20.51
CA GLN A 515 -8.32 22.24 21.73
C GLN A 515 -7.27 23.36 21.75
N ALA A 516 -6.87 23.94 20.61
CA ALA A 516 -5.84 24.98 20.58
C ALA A 516 -6.39 26.42 20.63
N LEU A 517 -7.57 26.70 20.05
CA LEU A 517 -8.10 28.07 19.98
C LEU A 517 -9.05 28.47 21.12
N TYR A 518 -9.56 27.50 21.89
CA TYR A 518 -10.32 27.77 23.11
C TYR A 518 -9.45 27.87 24.39
N TRP A 519 -8.14 27.61 24.28
CA TRP A 519 -7.26 27.51 25.46
C TRP A 519 -6.33 28.70 25.68
N CYS A 520 -6.17 29.61 24.71
CA CYS A 520 -5.13 30.64 24.80
C CYS A 520 -5.60 32.09 25.03
N THR A 521 -6.88 32.45 24.90
CA THR A 521 -7.29 33.86 25.15
C THR A 521 -8.63 34.06 25.87
N PHE A 522 -9.32 33.01 26.28
CA PHE A 522 -10.52 33.13 27.12
C PHE A 522 -10.58 31.95 28.10
N ASN A 523 -10.55 32.21 29.40
CA ASN A 523 -10.76 31.24 30.52
C ASN A 523 -9.58 30.51 31.16
N THR A 524 -8.42 31.12 31.38
CA THR A 524 -7.48 30.55 32.37
C THR A 524 -8.03 30.58 33.81
N MET A 525 -9.07 31.37 34.10
CA MET A 525 -9.69 31.44 35.43
C MET A 525 -10.99 30.62 35.58
N TRP A 526 -11.78 30.43 34.51
CA TRP A 526 -13.05 29.65 34.57
C TRP A 526 -12.91 28.17 34.14
N LEU A 527 -11.91 27.80 33.32
CA LEU A 527 -11.68 26.38 32.96
C LEU A 527 -11.20 25.56 34.16
N PHE A 528 -10.45 26.15 35.09
CA PHE A 528 -10.09 25.49 36.36
C PHE A 528 -11.33 25.19 37.23
N LEU A 529 -12.33 26.09 37.21
CA LEU A 529 -13.57 25.96 37.98
C LEU A 529 -14.59 24.98 37.38
N LEU A 530 -14.48 24.62 36.09
CA LEU A 530 -15.36 23.61 35.45
C LEU A 530 -14.66 22.28 35.19
N ILE A 531 -13.37 22.27 34.83
CA ILE A 531 -12.62 21.03 34.56
C ILE A 531 -12.40 20.26 35.84
N VAL A 532 -12.05 20.89 36.96
CA VAL A 532 -11.82 20.15 38.21
C VAL A 532 -13.11 19.45 38.67
N PRO A 533 -14.28 20.11 38.78
CA PRO A 533 -15.52 19.40 39.10
C PRO A 533 -15.97 18.44 38.01
N PHE A 534 -15.83 18.74 36.70
CA PHE A 534 -16.17 17.79 35.63
C PHE A 534 -15.25 16.56 35.63
N THR A 535 -13.96 16.72 35.92
CA THR A 535 -12.98 15.63 36.01
C THR A 535 -13.21 14.84 37.29
N LEU A 536 -13.52 15.49 38.42
CA LEU A 536 -13.94 14.81 39.66
C LEU A 536 -15.28 14.09 39.49
N LEU A 537 -16.26 14.68 38.81
CA LEU A 537 -17.54 14.06 38.45
C LEU A 537 -17.34 12.89 37.49
N SER A 538 -16.45 13.03 36.51
CA SER A 538 -16.10 11.95 35.57
C SER A 538 -15.38 10.82 36.30
N ILE A 539 -14.39 11.11 37.14
CA ILE A 539 -13.70 10.13 37.99
C ILE A 539 -14.69 9.47 38.94
N PHE A 540 -15.61 10.22 39.56
CA PHE A 540 -16.65 9.68 40.43
C PHE A 540 -17.63 8.79 39.65
N TRP A 541 -18.05 9.20 38.45
CA TRP A 541 -18.92 8.44 37.57
C TRP A 541 -18.27 7.13 37.10
N PHE A 542 -17.02 7.18 36.64
CA PHE A 542 -16.24 5.99 36.30
C PHE A 542 -16.00 5.10 37.53
N LYS A 543 -15.67 5.66 38.69
CA LYS A 543 -15.51 4.91 39.95
C LYS A 543 -16.82 4.23 40.37
N ALA A 544 -17.95 4.92 40.27
CA ALA A 544 -19.27 4.36 40.54
C ALA A 544 -19.63 3.21 39.58
N LYS A 545 -19.40 3.38 38.27
CA LYS A 545 -19.62 2.34 37.26
C LYS A 545 -18.71 1.13 37.48
N PHE A 546 -17.43 1.35 37.74
CA PHE A 546 -16.47 0.27 37.94
C PHE A 546 -16.61 -0.45 39.30
N ASN A 547 -17.38 0.07 40.24
CA ASN A 547 -17.72 -0.61 41.50
C ASN A 547 -18.88 -1.61 41.38
N TYR A 548 -19.46 -1.78 40.18
CA TYR A 548 -20.57 -2.71 39.91
C TYR A 548 -20.35 -4.11 40.49
N TRP A 549 -19.26 -4.79 40.10
CA TRP A 549 -18.96 -6.14 40.57
C TRP A 549 -18.63 -6.21 42.07
N SER A 550 -17.97 -5.17 42.59
CA SER A 550 -17.64 -5.06 44.01
C SER A 550 -18.89 -4.96 44.89
N HIS A 551 -19.91 -4.20 44.48
CA HIS A 551 -21.19 -4.10 45.20
C HIS A 551 -21.98 -5.41 45.20
N LEU A 552 -21.87 -6.18 44.13
CA LEU A 552 -22.59 -7.45 43.95
C LEU A 552 -21.83 -8.65 44.54
N LYS A 553 -20.68 -8.42 45.17
CA LYS A 553 -19.81 -9.46 45.76
C LYS A 553 -19.44 -10.58 44.77
N VAL A 554 -19.39 -10.27 43.48
CA VAL A 554 -18.94 -11.21 42.45
C VAL A 554 -17.41 -11.06 42.28
N PRO A 555 -16.64 -12.17 42.24
CA PRO A 555 -15.22 -12.15 41.94
C PRO A 555 -14.96 -11.43 40.61
N HIS A 556 -14.00 -10.51 40.55
CA HIS A 556 -13.80 -9.68 39.35
C HIS A 556 -12.35 -9.27 39.14
N ALA A 557 -11.98 -9.15 37.87
CA ALA A 557 -10.63 -8.83 37.44
C ALA A 557 -10.23 -7.37 37.73
N LYS A 558 -8.94 -7.13 37.96
CA LYS A 558 -8.39 -5.79 38.21
C LYS A 558 -8.68 -4.86 37.02
N LYS A 559 -9.39 -3.77 37.29
CA LYS A 559 -9.85 -2.78 36.29
C LYS A 559 -8.86 -1.62 36.13
N SER A 560 -8.66 -1.17 34.89
CA SER A 560 -8.04 0.11 34.57
C SER A 560 -9.02 1.26 34.86
N PRO A 561 -8.56 2.42 35.35
CA PRO A 561 -9.43 3.53 35.76
C PRO A 561 -10.37 4.09 34.67
N LEU A 562 -10.07 3.87 33.38
CA LEU A 562 -10.80 4.49 32.27
C LEU A 562 -11.41 3.51 31.25
N SER A 563 -10.94 2.27 31.17
CA SER A 563 -11.35 1.33 30.10
C SER A 563 -11.62 -0.08 30.59
N GLY A 564 -11.84 -0.25 31.89
CA GLY A 564 -12.15 -1.57 32.45
C GLY A 564 -10.98 -2.53 32.26
N ASN A 565 -11.23 -3.73 31.77
CA ASN A 565 -10.17 -4.71 31.60
C ASN A 565 -9.46 -4.57 30.24
N ILE A 566 -10.12 -4.03 29.21
CA ILE A 566 -9.59 -4.07 27.84
C ILE A 566 -8.48 -3.03 27.51
N PHE A 567 -7.88 -2.38 28.51
CA PHE A 567 -6.88 -1.31 28.31
C PHE A 567 -5.71 -1.76 27.43
N ASP A 568 -5.07 -2.87 27.79
CA ASP A 568 -3.88 -3.34 27.07
C ASP A 568 -4.21 -3.79 25.64
N PHE A 569 -5.43 -4.25 25.40
CA PHE A 569 -5.92 -4.55 24.06
C PHE A 569 -6.19 -3.26 23.25
N LEU A 570 -6.79 -2.22 23.84
CA LEU A 570 -7.02 -0.91 23.18
C LEU A 570 -5.72 -0.27 22.68
N PHE A 571 -4.63 -0.46 23.42
CA PHE A 571 -3.30 0.04 23.05
C PHE A 571 -2.44 -1.00 22.31
N THR A 572 -3.04 -2.11 21.85
CA THR A 572 -2.36 -3.19 21.10
C THR A 572 -1.12 -3.77 21.75
N LYS A 573 -1.05 -3.72 23.09
CA LYS A 573 0.04 -4.33 23.85
C LYS A 573 -0.06 -5.86 23.88
N THR A 574 -1.27 -6.38 23.75
CA THR A 574 -1.55 -7.82 23.73
C THR A 574 -2.75 -8.11 22.84
N ASN A 575 -2.87 -9.35 22.37
CA ASN A 575 -4.05 -9.84 21.65
C ASN A 575 -5.19 -10.13 22.66
N PHE A 576 -6.44 -9.90 22.26
CA PHE A 576 -7.59 -10.03 23.16
C PHE A 576 -7.73 -11.43 23.79
N ALA A 577 -7.36 -12.48 23.07
CA ALA A 577 -7.35 -13.85 23.57
C ALA A 577 -6.39 -14.03 24.75
N PHE A 578 -5.16 -13.51 24.61
CA PHE A 578 -4.13 -13.58 25.65
C PHE A 578 -4.50 -12.73 26.85
N HIS A 579 -5.13 -11.58 26.62
CA HIS A 579 -5.65 -10.75 27.69
C HIS A 579 -6.72 -11.48 28.52
N LEU A 580 -7.72 -12.09 27.87
CA LEU A 580 -8.72 -12.89 28.56
C LEU A 580 -8.12 -14.12 29.24
N LYS A 581 -7.12 -14.76 28.63
CA LYS A 581 -6.36 -15.85 29.27
C LYS A 581 -5.65 -15.36 30.54
N SER A 582 -5.00 -14.20 30.51
CA SER A 582 -4.32 -13.66 31.71
C SER A 582 -5.28 -13.41 32.88
N ILE A 583 -6.54 -13.05 32.58
CA ILE A 583 -7.60 -12.94 33.59
C ILE A 583 -8.06 -14.32 34.05
N TYR A 584 -8.23 -15.25 33.10
CA TYR A 584 -8.65 -16.62 33.40
C TYR A 584 -7.66 -17.37 34.30
N ASP A 585 -6.36 -17.17 34.07
CA ASP A 585 -5.25 -17.82 34.77
C ASP A 585 -4.88 -17.12 36.10
N ASP A 586 -5.46 -15.96 36.44
CA ASP A 586 -5.13 -15.27 37.68
C ASP A 586 -5.42 -16.22 38.87
N PRO A 587 -4.41 -16.54 39.71
CA PRO A 587 -4.57 -17.49 40.81
C PRO A 587 -5.72 -17.16 41.75
N LYS A 588 -6.11 -15.88 41.85
CA LYS A 588 -7.25 -15.43 42.67
C LYS A 588 -8.58 -16.00 42.23
N PHE A 589 -8.70 -16.40 40.96
CA PHE A 589 -9.93 -16.91 40.39
C PHE A 589 -9.86 -18.41 40.16
N ALA A 590 -8.80 -19.12 40.59
CA ALA A 590 -8.59 -20.53 40.26
C ALA A 590 -9.87 -21.40 40.45
N ASP A 591 -10.55 -21.24 41.58
CA ASP A 591 -11.76 -21.98 41.97
C ASP A 591 -13.08 -21.30 41.57
N GLU A 592 -13.02 -20.16 40.89
CA GLU A 592 -14.20 -19.38 40.52
C GLU A 592 -14.80 -19.84 39.19
N ALA A 593 -16.10 -20.13 39.19
CA ALA A 593 -16.84 -20.56 38.01
C ALA A 593 -17.04 -19.43 36.98
N ALA A 594 -17.09 -18.17 37.42
CA ALA A 594 -17.17 -17.00 36.56
C ALA A 594 -16.47 -15.78 37.19
N VAL A 595 -15.91 -14.93 36.34
CA VAL A 595 -15.20 -13.71 36.74
C VAL A 595 -15.84 -12.49 36.11
N GLY A 596 -16.20 -11.51 36.92
CA GLY A 596 -16.64 -10.20 36.49
C GLY A 596 -15.54 -9.46 35.72
N VAL A 597 -15.87 -9.02 34.51
CA VAL A 597 -15.00 -8.20 33.65
C VAL A 597 -15.76 -6.96 33.17
N PHE A 598 -15.02 -6.01 32.61
CA PHE A 598 -15.55 -4.78 32.02
C PHE A 598 -15.03 -4.61 30.58
N GLY A 599 -15.96 -4.56 29.63
CA GLY A 599 -15.73 -4.10 28.27
C GLY A 599 -15.88 -2.59 28.20
N VAL A 600 -14.77 -1.85 28.24
CA VAL A 600 -14.74 -0.40 28.42
C VAL A 600 -15.39 0.03 29.74
N ILE A 601 -16.70 0.23 29.75
CA ILE A 601 -17.52 0.56 30.94
C ILE A 601 -18.63 -0.46 31.20
N ASN A 602 -18.89 -1.34 30.24
CA ASN A 602 -20.00 -2.28 30.31
C ASN A 602 -19.55 -3.54 31.06
N PRO A 603 -20.24 -3.95 32.13
CA PRO A 603 -19.93 -5.20 32.80
C PRO A 603 -20.19 -6.39 31.84
N GLY A 604 -19.44 -7.46 32.04
CA GLY A 604 -19.66 -8.78 31.43
C GLY A 604 -19.09 -9.89 32.31
N LEU A 605 -19.44 -11.13 32.05
CA LEU A 605 -18.90 -12.28 32.79
C LEU A 605 -17.98 -13.10 31.89
N LEU A 606 -16.77 -13.38 32.37
CA LEU A 606 -15.90 -14.40 31.81
C LEU A 606 -16.21 -15.74 32.50
N ILE A 607 -16.80 -16.67 31.76
CA ILE A 607 -17.19 -17.99 32.26
C ILE A 607 -15.99 -18.92 32.18
N ARG A 608 -15.69 -19.61 33.30
CA ARG A 608 -14.57 -20.54 33.43
C ARG A 608 -15.00 -22.00 33.59
N ASP A 609 -16.16 -22.24 34.19
CA ASP A 609 -16.67 -23.59 34.46
C ASP A 609 -17.38 -24.24 33.24
N PRO A 610 -16.97 -25.45 32.81
CA PRO A 610 -17.57 -26.15 31.66
C PRO A 610 -19.06 -26.46 31.80
N ASN A 611 -19.59 -26.69 33.01
CA ASN A 611 -21.02 -26.92 33.22
C ASN A 611 -21.82 -25.64 33.02
N LEU A 612 -21.30 -24.50 33.47
CA LEU A 612 -21.92 -23.20 33.22
C LEU A 612 -21.85 -22.83 31.71
N VAL A 613 -20.75 -23.18 31.03
CA VAL A 613 -20.67 -23.08 29.56
C VAL A 613 -21.75 -23.94 28.90
N LYS A 614 -21.91 -25.21 29.30
CA LYS A 614 -22.96 -26.11 28.80
C LYS A 614 -24.36 -25.54 29.00
N GLN A 615 -24.59 -24.97 30.19
CA GLN A 615 -25.86 -24.37 30.55
C GLN A 615 -26.20 -23.21 29.60
N MET A 616 -25.30 -22.26 29.40
CA MET A 616 -25.55 -21.08 28.55
C MET A 616 -25.57 -21.40 27.04
N LEU A 617 -24.71 -22.30 26.56
CA LEU A 617 -24.61 -22.60 25.13
C LEU A 617 -25.71 -23.54 24.63
N ILE A 618 -26.26 -24.39 25.51
CA ILE A 618 -27.17 -25.48 25.14
C ILE A 618 -28.48 -25.42 25.90
N LYS A 619 -28.45 -25.56 27.24
CA LYS A 619 -29.69 -25.72 28.03
C LYS A 619 -30.58 -24.48 28.00
N ASP A 620 -29.97 -23.31 28.15
CA ASP A 620 -30.62 -22.00 28.20
C ASP A 620 -30.37 -21.21 26.89
N PHE A 621 -30.19 -21.90 25.76
CA PHE A 621 -29.84 -21.26 24.49
C PHE A 621 -30.84 -20.19 24.04
N ASP A 622 -32.12 -20.38 24.29
CA ASP A 622 -33.18 -19.42 23.99
C ASP A 622 -32.92 -18.06 24.64
N LYS A 623 -32.41 -18.07 25.87
CA LYS A 623 -32.03 -16.89 26.67
C LYS A 623 -30.70 -16.29 26.24
N PHE A 624 -29.78 -17.09 25.68
CA PHE A 624 -28.44 -16.68 25.27
C PHE A 624 -28.24 -16.73 23.75
N SER A 625 -29.31 -16.55 22.97
CA SER A 625 -29.32 -16.82 21.53
C SER A 625 -28.57 -15.77 20.67
N ASN A 626 -28.32 -14.59 21.25
CA ASN A 626 -27.62 -13.47 20.62
C ASN A 626 -26.14 -13.42 21.01
N ARG A 627 -25.32 -12.84 20.14
CA ARG A 627 -23.90 -12.54 20.42
C ARG A 627 -23.74 -11.15 21.04
N ALA A 628 -22.61 -10.91 21.68
CA ALA A 628 -22.24 -9.62 22.26
C ALA A 628 -22.02 -8.57 21.17
N VAL A 629 -21.45 -8.97 20.02
CA VAL A 629 -21.28 -8.10 18.83
C VAL A 629 -22.65 -7.76 18.23
N GLN A 630 -22.92 -6.47 18.04
CA GLN A 630 -24.16 -5.97 17.45
C GLN A 630 -23.84 -5.04 16.28
N CYS A 631 -24.40 -5.33 15.10
CA CYS A 631 -24.35 -4.46 13.94
C CYS A 631 -25.71 -3.78 13.74
N ASP A 632 -25.70 -2.53 13.29
CA ASP A 632 -26.93 -1.81 12.95
C ASP A 632 -27.42 -2.25 11.57
N THR A 633 -28.51 -3.03 11.55
CA THR A 633 -29.12 -3.55 10.32
C THR A 633 -29.62 -2.47 9.37
N SER A 634 -29.80 -1.23 9.83
CA SER A 634 -30.28 -0.11 9.01
C SER A 634 -29.19 0.64 8.24
N HIS A 635 -27.93 0.56 8.70
CA HIS A 635 -26.80 1.28 8.09
C HIS A 635 -25.63 0.36 7.68
N ASP A 636 -25.59 -0.85 8.20
CA ASP A 636 -24.65 -1.91 7.88
C ASP A 636 -25.38 -3.19 7.47
N ASP A 637 -25.98 -3.15 6.29
CA ASP A 637 -26.75 -4.23 5.68
C ASP A 637 -25.94 -5.55 5.62
N ILE A 638 -24.61 -5.51 5.51
CA ILE A 638 -23.80 -6.74 5.47
C ILE A 638 -23.55 -7.27 6.87
N GLY A 639 -23.03 -6.42 7.77
CA GLY A 639 -22.75 -6.84 9.14
C GLY A 639 -24.01 -7.28 9.86
N GLY A 640 -25.09 -6.51 9.72
CA GLY A 640 -26.39 -6.79 10.33
C GLY A 640 -27.07 -8.04 9.79
N LEU A 641 -26.84 -8.42 8.53
CA LEU A 641 -27.43 -9.63 7.93
C LEU A 641 -26.47 -10.84 7.96
N SER A 642 -25.18 -10.67 8.27
CA SER A 642 -24.22 -11.77 8.38
C SER A 642 -24.59 -12.75 9.50
N MET A 643 -24.53 -14.06 9.25
CA MET A 643 -24.74 -15.09 10.29
C MET A 643 -23.83 -14.94 11.52
N PHE A 644 -22.70 -14.22 11.41
CA PHE A 644 -21.82 -13.97 12.54
C PHE A 644 -22.40 -12.98 13.55
N PHE A 645 -23.14 -11.96 13.11
CA PHE A 645 -23.58 -10.84 13.96
C PHE A 645 -25.10 -10.62 13.95
N ALA A 646 -25.82 -11.32 13.09
CA ALA A 646 -27.27 -11.23 12.97
C ALA A 646 -27.99 -11.49 14.31
N PRO A 647 -29.01 -10.67 14.63
CA PRO A 647 -29.95 -10.95 15.72
C PRO A 647 -30.59 -12.33 15.58
N TYR A 648 -31.00 -12.94 16.70
CA TYR A 648 -31.45 -14.33 16.74
C TYR A 648 -32.60 -14.64 15.77
N SER A 649 -33.62 -13.79 15.69
CA SER A 649 -34.77 -13.99 14.79
C SER A 649 -34.33 -14.18 13.34
N TYR A 650 -33.44 -13.30 12.89
CA TYR A 650 -32.90 -13.31 11.54
C TYR A 650 -31.86 -14.42 11.32
N TRP A 651 -30.99 -14.64 12.30
CA TRP A 651 -30.02 -15.73 12.28
C TRP A 651 -30.67 -17.10 12.19
N LYS A 652 -31.79 -17.32 12.90
CA LYS A 652 -32.51 -18.60 12.92
C LYS A 652 -33.03 -18.94 11.52
N ASP A 653 -33.61 -17.96 10.84
CA ASP A 653 -34.11 -18.11 9.48
C ASP A 653 -32.99 -18.37 8.46
N ILE A 654 -31.92 -17.55 8.47
CA ILE A 654 -30.81 -17.76 7.52
C ILE A 654 -30.12 -19.10 7.75
N ARG A 655 -29.89 -19.46 9.01
CA ARG A 655 -29.16 -20.69 9.33
C ARG A 655 -29.93 -21.92 8.90
N SER A 656 -31.24 -21.96 9.07
CA SER A 656 -32.06 -23.10 8.61
C SER A 656 -31.99 -23.26 7.09
N LYS A 657 -31.97 -22.16 6.34
CA LYS A 657 -31.87 -22.14 4.87
C LYS A 657 -30.50 -22.59 4.36
N ILE A 658 -29.41 -22.29 5.07
CA ILE A 658 -28.03 -22.54 4.60
C ILE A 658 -27.43 -23.85 5.15
N CYS A 659 -27.85 -24.33 6.32
CA CYS A 659 -27.35 -25.56 6.92
C CYS A 659 -27.34 -26.79 5.97
N PRO A 660 -28.35 -27.00 5.09
CA PRO A 660 -28.37 -28.12 4.15
C PRO A 660 -27.15 -28.21 3.21
N VAL A 661 -26.48 -27.08 2.90
CA VAL A 661 -25.24 -27.03 2.09
C VAL A 661 -24.14 -27.86 2.73
N PHE A 662 -24.06 -27.85 4.06
CA PHE A 662 -23.00 -28.48 4.84
C PHE A 662 -23.36 -29.91 5.28
N SER A 663 -24.41 -30.50 4.69
CA SER A 663 -24.78 -31.89 4.93
C SER A 663 -23.74 -32.86 4.37
N SER A 664 -23.60 -34.04 4.99
CA SER A 664 -22.61 -35.03 4.57
C SER A 664 -22.76 -35.46 3.12
N GLY A 665 -24.00 -35.57 2.61
CA GLY A 665 -24.25 -35.90 1.21
C GLY A 665 -23.76 -34.82 0.23
N LYS A 666 -23.95 -33.54 0.57
CA LYS A 666 -23.45 -32.43 -0.25
C LYS A 666 -21.93 -32.33 -0.19
N LEU A 667 -21.32 -32.50 0.98
CA LEU A 667 -19.86 -32.51 1.12
C LEU A 667 -19.22 -33.66 0.34
N LYS A 668 -19.80 -34.86 0.37
CA LYS A 668 -19.36 -35.99 -0.46
C LYS A 668 -19.43 -35.64 -1.96
N SER A 669 -20.49 -34.97 -2.41
CA SER A 669 -20.61 -34.52 -3.81
C SER A 669 -19.60 -33.44 -4.22
N MET A 670 -19.14 -32.62 -3.26
CA MET A 670 -18.14 -31.57 -3.50
C MET A 670 -16.70 -32.08 -3.41
N TYR A 671 -16.48 -33.27 -2.84
CA TYR A 671 -15.14 -33.80 -2.57
C TYR A 671 -14.26 -33.95 -3.82
N PRO A 672 -14.75 -34.39 -5.00
CA PRO A 672 -13.94 -34.42 -6.22
C PRO A 672 -13.39 -33.05 -6.64
N LEU A 673 -14.15 -31.97 -6.39
CA LEU A 673 -13.68 -30.59 -6.65
C LEU A 673 -12.54 -30.22 -5.70
N LEU A 674 -12.64 -30.63 -4.44
CA LEU A 674 -11.60 -30.43 -3.45
C LEU A 674 -10.33 -31.23 -3.77
N GLN A 675 -10.45 -32.47 -4.25
CA GLN A 675 -9.33 -33.27 -4.75
C GLN A 675 -8.63 -32.58 -5.94
N THR A 676 -9.40 -31.97 -6.84
CA THR A 676 -8.82 -31.19 -7.95
C THR A 676 -7.93 -30.04 -7.44
N VAL A 677 -8.39 -29.31 -6.41
CA VAL A 677 -7.59 -28.25 -5.78
C VAL A 677 -6.37 -28.83 -5.05
N ALA A 678 -6.50 -30.00 -4.44
CA ALA A 678 -5.41 -30.69 -3.76
C ALA A 678 -4.33 -31.20 -4.72
N ASN A 679 -4.71 -31.68 -5.90
CA ASN A 679 -3.76 -32.06 -6.95
C ASN A 679 -2.99 -30.83 -7.47
N ARG A 680 -3.65 -29.66 -7.59
CA ARG A 680 -2.96 -28.39 -7.90
C ARG A 680 -1.99 -27.96 -6.81
N LEU A 681 -2.28 -28.27 -5.54
CA LEU A 681 -1.33 -28.06 -4.44
C LEU A 681 -0.09 -28.96 -4.63
N GLU A 682 -0.27 -30.25 -4.95
CA GLU A 682 0.86 -31.14 -5.27
C GLU A 682 1.70 -30.60 -6.43
N GLU A 683 1.07 -30.19 -7.54
CA GLU A 683 1.77 -29.57 -8.67
C GLU A 683 2.54 -28.30 -8.27
N ASN A 684 1.93 -27.45 -7.44
CA ASN A 684 2.56 -26.22 -6.96
C ASN A 684 3.83 -26.52 -6.14
N LEU A 685 3.77 -27.53 -5.28
CA LEU A 685 4.92 -27.98 -4.48
C LEU A 685 6.01 -28.56 -5.38
N GLN A 686 5.65 -29.45 -6.32
CA GLN A 686 6.60 -30.08 -7.25
C GLN A 686 7.35 -29.05 -8.11
N ARG A 687 6.69 -27.98 -8.55
CA ARG A 687 7.32 -26.92 -9.36
C ARG A 687 8.40 -26.13 -8.60
N LYS A 688 8.44 -26.20 -7.27
CA LYS A 688 9.42 -25.47 -6.45
C LYS A 688 10.73 -26.24 -6.21
N GLY A 689 10.84 -27.46 -6.74
CA GLY A 689 12.02 -28.31 -6.61
C GLY A 689 12.02 -29.15 -5.33
N ASP A 690 13.15 -29.79 -5.04
CA ASP A 690 13.24 -30.80 -3.97
C ASP A 690 13.34 -30.21 -2.56
N LYS A 691 13.84 -28.97 -2.42
CA LYS A 691 13.94 -28.27 -1.14
C LYS A 691 13.72 -26.77 -1.32
N PHE A 692 12.85 -26.18 -0.51
CA PHE A 692 12.59 -24.74 -0.53
C PHE A 692 12.05 -24.25 0.82
N VAL A 693 12.28 -22.97 1.13
CA VAL A 693 11.68 -22.29 2.29
C VAL A 693 10.49 -21.45 1.82
N GLU A 694 9.36 -21.58 2.50
CA GLU A 694 8.15 -20.82 2.15
C GLU A 694 7.32 -20.47 3.40
N ASP A 695 6.62 -19.33 3.33
CA ASP A 695 5.55 -19.01 4.29
C ASP A 695 4.34 -19.91 4.06
N LEU A 696 4.23 -20.96 4.87
CA LEU A 696 3.14 -21.93 4.78
C LEU A 696 1.79 -21.33 5.17
N LYS A 697 1.74 -20.22 5.92
CA LYS A 697 0.48 -19.50 6.14
C LYS A 697 -0.04 -18.92 4.83
N HIS A 698 0.82 -18.27 4.05
CA HIS A 698 0.44 -17.71 2.76
C HIS A 698 0.06 -18.80 1.73
N LEU A 699 0.80 -19.91 1.68
CA LEU A 699 0.43 -21.07 0.85
C LEU A 699 -0.91 -21.67 1.26
N SER A 700 -1.13 -21.86 2.57
CA SER A 700 -2.40 -22.39 3.09
C SER A 700 -3.58 -21.46 2.80
N THR A 701 -3.38 -20.14 2.85
CA THR A 701 -4.42 -19.17 2.46
C THR A 701 -4.76 -19.27 0.98
N ARG A 702 -3.78 -19.44 0.08
CA ARG A 702 -4.05 -19.68 -1.35
C ARG A 702 -4.82 -20.97 -1.59
N TYR A 703 -4.40 -22.08 -0.99
CA TYR A 703 -5.12 -23.37 -1.07
C TYR A 703 -6.57 -23.24 -0.60
N THR A 704 -6.78 -22.68 0.59
CA THR A 704 -8.13 -22.55 1.17
C THR A 704 -9.00 -21.53 0.43
N THR A 705 -8.39 -20.53 -0.23
CA THR A 705 -9.11 -19.65 -1.18
C THR A 705 -9.65 -20.48 -2.33
N ASP A 706 -8.81 -21.27 -3.01
CA ASP A 706 -9.24 -22.12 -4.13
C ASP A 706 -10.28 -23.15 -3.69
N ALA A 707 -10.06 -23.81 -2.54
CA ALA A 707 -10.97 -24.80 -1.99
C ALA A 707 -12.35 -24.20 -1.69
N THR A 708 -12.42 -23.13 -0.89
CA THR A 708 -13.69 -22.50 -0.48
C THR A 708 -14.43 -21.92 -1.69
N SER A 709 -13.69 -21.28 -2.59
CA SER A 709 -14.24 -20.68 -3.81
C SER A 709 -14.84 -21.74 -4.71
N THR A 710 -14.12 -22.84 -4.95
CA THR A 710 -14.51 -23.88 -5.90
C THR A 710 -15.65 -24.75 -5.37
N THR A 711 -15.63 -25.12 -4.08
CA THR A 711 -16.61 -26.07 -3.50
C THR A 711 -17.91 -25.38 -3.11
N ILE A 712 -17.83 -24.28 -2.35
CA ILE A 712 -19.03 -23.63 -1.79
C ILE A 712 -19.54 -22.53 -2.70
N LEU A 713 -18.67 -21.64 -3.14
CA LEU A 713 -19.10 -20.42 -3.82
C LEU A 713 -19.29 -20.60 -5.33
N GLY A 714 -18.87 -21.73 -5.88
CA GLY A 714 -18.96 -22.04 -7.30
C GLY A 714 -17.96 -21.27 -8.17
N PHE A 715 -17.00 -20.53 -7.59
CA PHE A 715 -15.97 -19.78 -8.30
C PHE A 715 -14.72 -20.63 -8.51
N GLN A 716 -14.20 -20.64 -9.74
CA GLN A 716 -12.88 -21.20 -9.98
C GLN A 716 -11.82 -20.11 -9.72
N SER A 717 -11.31 -20.08 -8.49
CA SER A 717 -10.11 -19.30 -8.15
C SER A 717 -8.87 -20.12 -8.54
N ASN A 718 -7.82 -19.42 -8.95
CA ASN A 718 -6.52 -20.03 -9.26
C ASN A 718 -5.43 -19.44 -8.36
N ALA A 719 -5.75 -19.14 -7.11
CA ALA A 719 -4.86 -18.51 -6.13
C ALA A 719 -3.57 -19.29 -5.91
N LEU A 720 -3.58 -20.63 -6.02
CA LEU A 720 -2.36 -21.44 -5.96
C LEU A 720 -1.39 -21.17 -7.12
N LEU A 721 -1.91 -20.83 -8.30
CA LEU A 721 -1.12 -20.58 -9.52
C LEU A 721 -0.78 -19.09 -9.69
N ASP A 722 -1.69 -18.20 -9.32
CA ASP A 722 -1.53 -16.75 -9.39
C ASP A 722 -1.81 -16.11 -8.02
N ALA A 723 -0.76 -15.57 -7.39
CA ALA A 723 -0.87 -14.87 -6.13
C ALA A 723 -1.67 -13.55 -6.23
N ASN A 724 -1.96 -13.06 -7.45
CA ASN A 724 -2.79 -11.88 -7.70
C ASN A 724 -4.25 -12.22 -8.03
N ASP A 725 -4.69 -13.47 -7.86
CA ASP A 725 -6.09 -13.85 -8.04
C ASP A 725 -7.03 -12.90 -7.25
N ALA A 726 -8.08 -12.41 -7.92
CA ALA A 726 -8.93 -11.36 -7.37
C ALA A 726 -9.65 -11.79 -6.08
N ILE A 727 -10.09 -13.05 -5.99
CA ILE A 727 -10.76 -13.57 -4.79
C ILE A 727 -9.74 -13.71 -3.66
N HIS A 728 -8.51 -14.13 -3.97
CA HIS A 728 -7.44 -14.20 -3.00
C HIS A 728 -7.09 -12.82 -2.43
N LEU A 729 -6.88 -11.82 -3.29
CA LEU A 729 -6.57 -10.45 -2.88
C LEU A 729 -7.70 -9.83 -2.04
N GLU A 730 -8.96 -10.05 -2.40
CA GLU A 730 -10.09 -9.59 -1.60
C GLU A 730 -10.18 -10.34 -0.25
N THR A 731 -9.89 -11.64 -0.23
CA THR A 731 -9.85 -12.41 1.01
C THR A 731 -8.75 -11.94 1.95
N LEU A 732 -7.57 -11.58 1.43
CA LEU A 732 -6.50 -10.96 2.21
C LEU A 732 -6.92 -9.59 2.77
N LYS A 733 -7.66 -8.77 2.01
CA LYS A 733 -8.23 -7.51 2.50
C LYS A 733 -9.25 -7.75 3.62
N ILE A 734 -10.10 -8.77 3.49
CA ILE A 734 -11.07 -9.18 4.50
C ILE A 734 -10.38 -9.73 5.76
N SER A 735 -9.24 -10.39 5.63
CA SER A 735 -8.55 -11.07 6.75
C SER A 735 -7.49 -10.21 7.43
N LYS A 736 -7.09 -9.08 6.84
CA LYS A 736 -6.10 -8.16 7.41
C LYS A 736 -6.72 -7.28 8.50
N PHE A 737 -6.24 -7.44 9.74
CA PHE A 737 -6.63 -6.62 10.87
C PHE A 737 -5.68 -5.41 11.05
N ASN A 738 -6.10 -4.26 10.52
CA ASN A 738 -5.47 -2.99 10.87
C ASN A 738 -6.14 -2.38 12.13
N MET A 739 -5.53 -1.34 12.70
CA MET A 739 -6.05 -0.70 13.93
C MET A 739 -7.47 -0.16 13.76
N SER A 740 -7.81 0.37 12.57
CA SER A 740 -9.16 0.86 12.31
C SER A 740 -10.17 -0.28 12.44
N ARG A 741 -9.84 -1.45 11.88
CA ARG A 741 -10.69 -2.64 11.93
C ARG A 741 -10.80 -3.20 13.35
N ALA A 742 -9.69 -3.27 14.08
CA ALA A 742 -9.71 -3.66 15.48
C ALA A 742 -10.63 -2.73 16.30
N LEU A 743 -10.54 -1.42 16.10
CA LEU A 743 -11.40 -0.43 16.76
C LEU A 743 -12.87 -0.56 16.34
N SER A 744 -13.16 -0.80 15.06
CA SER A 744 -14.53 -1.06 14.59
C SER A 744 -15.15 -2.28 15.29
N PHE A 745 -14.43 -3.41 15.33
CA PHE A 745 -14.89 -4.61 16.04
C PHE A 745 -15.04 -4.37 17.55
N MET A 746 -14.14 -3.60 18.17
CA MET A 746 -14.27 -3.21 19.57
C MET A 746 -15.52 -2.36 19.82
N CYS A 747 -15.79 -1.36 18.99
CA CYS A 747 -16.99 -0.55 19.09
C CYS A 747 -18.26 -1.40 18.94
N LEU A 748 -18.30 -2.29 17.93
CA LEU A 748 -19.44 -3.18 17.69
C LEU A 748 -19.65 -4.20 18.83
N THR A 749 -18.60 -4.57 19.56
CA THR A 749 -18.64 -5.57 20.64
C THR A 749 -18.94 -4.95 22.00
N PHE A 750 -18.19 -3.91 22.39
CA PHE A 750 -18.19 -3.35 23.74
C PHE A 750 -18.99 -2.05 23.85
N MET A 751 -19.24 -1.34 22.75
CA MET A 751 -19.94 -0.05 22.74
C MET A 751 -20.98 0.04 21.62
N PRO A 752 -21.92 -0.93 21.50
CA PRO A 752 -22.82 -1.03 20.35
C PRO A 752 -23.73 0.20 20.18
N GLN A 753 -24.08 0.88 21.27
CA GLN A 753 -24.84 2.13 21.21
C GLN A 753 -24.05 3.27 20.54
N LEU A 754 -22.76 3.39 20.84
CA LEU A 754 -21.87 4.35 20.15
C LEU A 754 -21.61 3.90 18.71
N ALA A 755 -21.46 2.60 18.46
CA ALA A 755 -21.32 2.08 17.10
C ALA A 755 -22.52 2.44 16.21
N LYS A 756 -23.74 2.38 16.77
CA LYS A 756 -24.97 2.84 16.11
C LYS A 756 -24.94 4.36 15.85
N LEU A 757 -24.57 5.15 16.85
CA LEU A 757 -24.46 6.62 16.71
C LEU A 757 -23.46 7.03 15.61
N PHE A 758 -22.31 6.36 15.55
CA PHE A 758 -21.25 6.64 14.56
C PHE A 758 -21.36 5.85 13.26
N ARG A 759 -22.43 5.05 13.08
CA ARG A 759 -22.69 4.22 11.88
C ARG A 759 -21.49 3.34 11.50
N VAL A 760 -20.87 2.71 12.49
CA VAL A 760 -19.72 1.82 12.30
C VAL A 760 -20.16 0.57 11.54
N LYS A 761 -19.40 0.17 10.51
CA LYS A 761 -19.68 -1.00 9.67
C LYS A 761 -18.69 -2.13 9.91
N ALA A 762 -19.15 -3.38 9.79
CA ALA A 762 -18.35 -4.59 9.94
C ALA A 762 -17.57 -4.96 8.66
N CYS A 763 -18.05 -4.55 7.48
CA CYS A 763 -17.44 -4.87 6.18
C CYS A 763 -17.06 -3.62 5.37
N PHE A 764 -15.98 -3.70 4.57
CA PHE A 764 -15.53 -2.60 3.71
C PHE A 764 -16.48 -2.38 2.52
N ARG A 765 -16.66 -1.12 2.13
CA ARG A 765 -17.49 -0.75 0.97
C ARG A 765 -16.94 -1.31 -0.35
N SER A 766 -15.63 -1.38 -0.51
CA SER A 766 -14.97 -1.96 -1.70
C SER A 766 -15.22 -3.46 -1.81
N THR A 767 -15.05 -4.19 -0.70
CA THR A 767 -15.31 -5.63 -0.63
C THR A 767 -16.79 -5.93 -0.89
N TYR A 768 -17.70 -5.10 -0.39
CA TYR A 768 -19.12 -5.25 -0.71
C TYR A 768 -19.39 -5.13 -2.20
N ALA A 769 -18.83 -4.09 -2.85
CA ALA A 769 -19.02 -3.89 -4.28
C ALA A 769 -18.51 -5.09 -5.09
N PHE A 770 -17.34 -5.63 -4.72
CA PHE A 770 -16.78 -6.83 -5.33
C PHE A 770 -17.65 -8.06 -5.11
N VAL A 771 -18.07 -8.35 -3.87
CA VAL A 771 -18.90 -9.52 -3.58
C VAL A 771 -20.24 -9.42 -4.29
N LYS A 772 -20.86 -8.23 -4.29
CA LYS A 772 -22.10 -7.97 -5.01
C LYS A 772 -21.95 -8.27 -6.50
N SER A 773 -20.98 -7.65 -7.18
CA SER A 773 -20.78 -7.84 -8.62
C SER A 773 -20.51 -9.31 -8.98
N THR A 774 -19.77 -9.99 -8.11
CA THR A 774 -19.32 -11.37 -8.31
C THR A 774 -20.48 -12.36 -8.11
N VAL A 775 -21.31 -12.17 -7.08
CA VAL A 775 -22.52 -12.98 -6.87
C VAL A 775 -23.57 -12.71 -7.95
N ASP A 776 -23.77 -11.44 -8.32
CA ASP A 776 -24.70 -11.06 -9.40
C ASP A 776 -24.30 -11.74 -10.72
N PHE A 777 -23.01 -11.72 -11.08
CA PHE A 777 -22.50 -12.41 -12.25
C PHE A 777 -22.82 -13.91 -12.23
N MET A 778 -22.58 -14.59 -11.11
CA MET A 778 -22.80 -16.04 -11.00
C MET A 778 -24.26 -16.44 -11.06
N ILE A 779 -25.14 -15.70 -10.38
CA ILE A 779 -26.57 -15.97 -10.42
C ILE A 779 -27.06 -15.85 -11.87
N ASN A 780 -26.65 -14.79 -12.57
CA ASN A 780 -27.02 -14.58 -13.97
C ASN A 780 -26.46 -15.66 -14.89
N ASP A 781 -25.20 -16.04 -14.73
CA ASP A 781 -24.57 -17.11 -15.50
C ASP A 781 -25.26 -18.47 -15.28
N ARG A 782 -25.59 -18.79 -14.04
CA ARG A 782 -26.27 -20.05 -13.67
C ARG A 782 -27.70 -20.10 -14.23
N GLN A 783 -28.41 -18.97 -14.21
CA GLN A 783 -29.74 -18.84 -14.80
C GLN A 783 -29.71 -18.97 -16.33
N ARG A 784 -28.67 -18.46 -17.00
CA ARG A 784 -28.49 -18.57 -18.45
C ARG A 784 -28.07 -19.97 -18.90
N SER A 785 -27.11 -20.56 -18.22
CA SER A 785 -26.53 -21.86 -18.59
C SER A 785 -27.41 -23.05 -18.19
N GLY A 786 -28.26 -22.89 -17.17
CA GLY A 786 -29.07 -23.99 -16.61
C GLY A 786 -28.24 -25.08 -15.91
N HIS A 787 -26.92 -24.91 -15.82
CA HIS A 787 -26.02 -25.86 -15.20
C HIS A 787 -26.31 -25.97 -13.70
N LYS A 788 -26.14 -27.16 -13.10
CA LYS A 788 -26.30 -27.36 -11.65
C LYS A 788 -25.04 -28.01 -11.08
N ARG A 789 -24.44 -27.37 -10.08
CA ARG A 789 -23.24 -27.87 -9.37
C ARG A 789 -23.52 -28.30 -7.93
N ASN A 790 -24.76 -28.11 -7.47
CA ASN A 790 -25.20 -28.34 -6.10
C ASN A 790 -24.43 -27.51 -5.06
N ASP A 791 -23.98 -26.32 -5.44
CA ASP A 791 -23.25 -25.36 -4.59
C ASP A 791 -24.18 -24.33 -3.93
N VAL A 792 -23.61 -23.37 -3.21
CA VAL A 792 -24.41 -22.32 -2.53
C VAL A 792 -25.13 -21.42 -3.52
N ILE A 793 -24.59 -21.21 -4.73
CA ILE A 793 -25.24 -20.41 -5.77
C ILE A 793 -26.54 -21.06 -6.23
N ASP A 794 -26.57 -22.40 -6.38
CA ASP A 794 -27.81 -23.10 -6.75
C ASP A 794 -28.89 -22.97 -5.67
N ILE A 795 -28.51 -22.96 -4.39
CA ILE A 795 -29.44 -22.68 -3.30
C ILE A 795 -29.92 -21.23 -3.35
N TYR A 796 -29.04 -20.28 -3.66
CA TYR A 796 -29.42 -18.88 -3.80
C TYR A 796 -30.39 -18.66 -4.96
N VAL A 797 -30.18 -19.32 -6.10
CA VAL A 797 -31.13 -19.29 -7.23
C VAL A 797 -32.48 -19.85 -6.81
N LYS A 798 -32.51 -20.98 -6.08
CA LYS A 798 -33.74 -21.59 -5.60
C LYS A 798 -34.48 -20.70 -4.59
N LEU A 799 -33.78 -20.19 -3.57
CA LEU A 799 -34.36 -19.30 -2.57
C LEU A 799 -34.84 -17.98 -3.19
N LYS A 800 -34.17 -17.48 -4.22
CA LYS A 800 -34.61 -16.32 -5.00
C LYS A 800 -35.95 -16.59 -5.69
N GLN A 801 -36.13 -17.76 -6.29
CA GLN A 801 -37.38 -18.17 -6.93
C GLN A 801 -38.51 -18.34 -5.89
N GLU A 802 -38.23 -18.98 -4.77
CA GLU A 802 -39.20 -19.18 -3.68
C GLU A 802 -39.63 -17.83 -3.05
N ALA A 803 -38.70 -16.90 -2.84
CA ALA A 803 -39.00 -15.55 -2.36
C ALA A 803 -39.90 -14.76 -3.32
N ALA A 804 -39.64 -14.87 -4.64
CA ALA A 804 -40.49 -14.24 -5.66
C ALA A 804 -41.92 -14.80 -5.66
N ILE A 805 -42.08 -16.11 -5.40
CA ILE A 805 -43.40 -16.77 -5.27
C ILE A 805 -44.12 -16.34 -3.98
N ALA A 806 -43.37 -16.16 -2.89
CA ALA A 806 -43.91 -15.77 -1.58
C ALA A 806 -44.23 -14.26 -1.45
N GLY A 807 -43.93 -13.45 -2.47
CA GLY A 807 -44.12 -11.99 -2.43
C GLY A 807 -43.15 -11.26 -1.49
N GLU A 808 -42.01 -11.88 -1.16
CA GLU A 808 -40.95 -11.25 -0.37
C GLU A 808 -40.16 -10.23 -1.22
N GLU A 809 -39.62 -9.18 -0.60
CA GLU A 809 -38.78 -8.19 -1.28
C GLU A 809 -37.51 -8.87 -1.84
N GLU A 810 -37.45 -9.06 -3.16
CA GLU A 810 -36.32 -9.69 -3.88
C GLU A 810 -34.96 -9.08 -3.49
N MET A 811 -34.94 -7.76 -3.27
CA MET A 811 -33.76 -7.00 -2.88
C MET A 811 -33.24 -7.37 -1.49
N GLN A 812 -34.12 -7.67 -0.52
CA GLN A 812 -33.71 -8.06 0.83
C GLN A 812 -33.03 -9.43 0.79
N THR A 813 -33.61 -10.38 0.06
CA THR A 813 -33.06 -11.73 -0.15
C THR A 813 -31.69 -11.69 -0.80
N LEU A 814 -31.47 -10.86 -1.83
CA LEU A 814 -30.15 -10.67 -2.45
C LEU A 814 -29.11 -10.09 -1.48
N LYS A 815 -29.48 -9.10 -0.65
CA LYS A 815 -28.58 -8.55 0.38
C LYS A 815 -28.14 -9.62 1.38
N CYS A 816 -29.04 -10.54 1.75
CA CYS A 816 -28.71 -11.69 2.60
C CYS A 816 -27.57 -12.51 2.00
N PHE A 817 -27.63 -12.78 0.70
CA PHE A 817 -26.65 -13.62 -0.01
C PHE A 817 -25.29 -12.96 -0.11
N TYR A 818 -25.23 -11.65 -0.38
CA TYR A 818 -23.96 -10.91 -0.35
C TYR A 818 -23.32 -10.98 1.04
N ALA A 819 -24.13 -10.84 2.10
CA ALA A 819 -23.66 -10.93 3.47
C ALA A 819 -23.13 -12.32 3.84
N GLN A 820 -23.80 -13.39 3.40
CA GLN A 820 -23.36 -14.75 3.66
C GLN A 820 -22.11 -15.12 2.85
N THR A 821 -22.00 -14.66 1.60
CA THR A 821 -20.79 -14.86 0.77
C THR A 821 -19.57 -14.24 1.45
N CYS A 822 -19.69 -13.00 1.96
CA CYS A 822 -18.63 -12.37 2.77
C CYS A 822 -18.28 -13.20 4.01
N SER A 823 -19.29 -13.74 4.69
CA SER A 823 -19.13 -14.54 5.91
C SER A 823 -18.43 -15.88 5.63
N ILE A 824 -18.77 -16.52 4.52
CA ILE A 824 -18.17 -17.78 4.06
C ILE A 824 -16.70 -17.56 3.65
N LEU A 825 -16.39 -16.48 2.93
CA LEU A 825 -14.99 -16.16 2.57
C LEU A 825 -14.13 -15.94 3.82
N LEU A 826 -14.60 -15.10 4.75
CA LEU A 826 -13.87 -14.84 6.00
C LEU A 826 -13.73 -16.10 6.85
N GLY A 827 -14.81 -16.86 7.02
CA GLY A 827 -14.83 -18.03 7.89
C GLY A 827 -14.13 -19.26 7.30
N GLY A 828 -14.30 -19.51 6.01
CA GLY A 828 -13.84 -20.73 5.33
C GLY A 828 -12.37 -20.69 4.90
N VAL A 829 -11.85 -19.51 4.55
CA VAL A 829 -10.45 -19.39 4.11
C VAL A 829 -9.51 -19.27 5.30
N GLU A 830 -9.69 -18.23 6.09
CA GLU A 830 -8.68 -17.81 7.06
C GLU A 830 -8.50 -18.80 8.23
N THR A 831 -9.60 -19.37 8.75
CA THR A 831 -9.57 -20.31 9.88
C THR A 831 -8.89 -21.63 9.50
N SER A 832 -9.22 -22.18 8.33
CA SER A 832 -8.59 -23.40 7.83
C SER A 832 -7.13 -23.17 7.44
N ALA A 833 -6.79 -22.01 6.85
CA ALA A 833 -5.41 -21.67 6.55
C ALA A 833 -4.54 -21.60 7.81
N THR A 834 -5.06 -21.00 8.89
CA THR A 834 -4.37 -20.98 10.19
C THR A 834 -4.19 -22.39 10.74
N THR A 835 -5.20 -23.24 10.64
CA THR A 835 -5.12 -24.62 11.16
C THR A 835 -4.10 -25.44 10.38
N ILE A 836 -4.10 -25.37 9.04
CA ILE A 836 -3.14 -26.09 8.19
C ILE A 836 -1.71 -25.65 8.49
N SER A 837 -1.45 -24.33 8.49
CA SER A 837 -0.11 -23.81 8.77
C SER A 837 0.37 -24.10 10.19
N SER A 838 -0.53 -24.07 11.19
CA SER A 838 -0.18 -24.42 12.58
C SER A 838 0.08 -25.91 12.76
N ALA A 839 -0.66 -26.77 12.06
CA ALA A 839 -0.41 -28.21 12.05
C ALA A 839 0.98 -28.49 11.43
N LEU A 840 1.29 -27.90 10.28
CA LEU A 840 2.60 -28.05 9.64
C LEU A 840 3.74 -27.52 10.53
N PHE A 841 3.51 -26.42 11.25
CA PHE A 841 4.47 -25.91 12.24
C PHE A 841 4.75 -26.89 13.38
N GLU A 842 3.72 -27.48 14.00
CA GLU A 842 3.95 -28.46 15.07
C GLU A 842 4.52 -29.78 14.54
N LEU A 843 4.16 -30.20 13.32
CA LEU A 843 4.75 -31.37 12.68
C LEU A 843 6.24 -31.17 12.36
N ALA A 844 6.65 -29.95 11.98
CA ALA A 844 8.06 -29.62 11.76
C ALA A 844 8.88 -29.71 13.06
N LYS A 845 8.27 -29.35 14.19
CA LYS A 845 8.88 -29.46 15.53
C LYS A 845 8.89 -30.88 16.08
N ASN A 846 8.01 -31.75 15.59
CA ASN A 846 7.84 -33.12 16.08
C ASN A 846 7.98 -34.14 14.93
N PRO A 847 9.22 -34.43 14.46
CA PRO A 847 9.45 -35.32 13.32
C PRO A 847 8.86 -36.72 13.48
N GLU A 848 8.84 -37.28 14.70
CA GLU A 848 8.28 -38.61 14.97
C GLU A 848 6.75 -38.66 14.75
N ILE A 849 6.04 -37.62 15.20
CA ILE A 849 4.60 -37.46 14.97
C ILE A 849 4.33 -37.30 13.47
N GLN A 850 5.16 -36.51 12.79
CA GLN A 850 5.07 -36.32 11.35
C GLN A 850 5.27 -37.64 10.60
N GLU A 851 6.28 -38.42 10.95
CA GLU A 851 6.56 -39.71 10.31
C GLU A 851 5.42 -40.72 10.52
N ARG A 852 4.85 -40.80 11.74
CA ARG A 852 3.69 -41.66 12.01
C ARG A 852 2.47 -41.25 11.19
N LEU A 853 2.17 -39.95 11.14
CA LEU A 853 1.08 -39.42 10.31
C LEU A 853 1.29 -39.76 8.83
N ARG A 854 2.51 -39.57 8.33
CA ARG A 854 2.84 -39.85 6.93
C ARG A 854 2.71 -41.32 6.56
N LYS A 855 2.99 -42.24 7.48
CA LYS A 855 2.72 -43.68 7.30
C LYS A 855 1.23 -43.98 7.17
N GLU A 856 0.38 -43.38 8.02
CA GLU A 856 -1.09 -43.50 7.88
C GLU A 856 -1.56 -42.98 6.51
N LEU A 857 -1.08 -41.81 6.10
CA LEU A 857 -1.40 -41.20 4.81
C LEU A 857 -0.93 -42.07 3.63
N GLN A 858 0.31 -42.55 3.67
CA GLN A 858 0.87 -43.42 2.63
C GLN A 858 0.01 -44.67 2.44
N ASN A 859 -0.37 -45.33 3.53
CA ASN A 859 -1.25 -46.50 3.47
C ASN A 859 -2.62 -46.18 2.85
N ALA A 860 -3.20 -45.02 3.21
CA ALA A 860 -4.47 -44.58 2.64
C ALA A 860 -4.38 -44.39 1.11
N PHE A 861 -3.37 -43.67 0.62
CA PHE A 861 -3.15 -43.47 -0.81
C PHE A 861 -2.81 -44.79 -1.54
N LEU A 862 -2.03 -45.69 -0.93
CA LEU A 862 -1.70 -46.99 -1.53
C LEU A 862 -2.90 -47.93 -1.64
N ASN A 863 -3.88 -47.80 -0.74
CA ASN A 863 -5.11 -48.58 -0.77
C ASN A 863 -6.13 -48.00 -1.76
N GLY A 864 -6.11 -46.69 -1.98
CA GLY A 864 -6.94 -46.01 -2.98
C GLY A 864 -6.27 -45.80 -4.35
N HIS A 865 -5.21 -46.56 -4.67
CA HIS A 865 -4.49 -46.51 -5.95
C HIS A 865 -4.01 -45.11 -6.37
N GLY A 866 -3.52 -44.31 -5.41
CA GLY A 866 -3.04 -42.94 -5.65
C GLY A 866 -4.05 -41.85 -5.36
N GLU A 867 -5.29 -42.21 -5.03
CA GLU A 867 -6.33 -41.31 -4.55
C GLU A 867 -6.80 -41.69 -3.14
N VAL A 868 -7.49 -40.77 -2.45
CA VAL A 868 -8.12 -41.03 -1.14
C VAL A 868 -9.60 -40.66 -1.27
N SER A 869 -10.50 -41.64 -1.09
CA SER A 869 -11.95 -41.43 -1.16
C SER A 869 -12.47 -40.54 -0.03
N TYR A 870 -13.71 -40.04 -0.17
CA TYR A 870 -14.38 -39.28 0.89
C TYR A 870 -14.51 -40.07 2.20
N GLU A 871 -14.84 -41.36 2.11
CA GLU A 871 -14.93 -42.26 3.26
C GLU A 871 -13.55 -42.49 3.90
N SER A 872 -12.51 -42.67 3.09
CA SER A 872 -11.15 -42.88 3.58
C SER A 872 -10.61 -41.62 4.27
N ILE A 873 -10.66 -40.45 3.64
CA ILE A 873 -10.13 -39.22 4.23
C ILE A 873 -10.84 -38.85 5.54
N THR A 874 -12.15 -39.10 5.63
CA THR A 874 -12.91 -38.78 6.84
C THR A 874 -12.61 -39.75 7.98
N SER A 875 -12.27 -41.00 7.68
CA SER A 875 -11.95 -42.05 8.65
C SER A 875 -10.50 -42.11 9.13
N LEU A 876 -9.57 -41.35 8.52
CA LEU A 876 -8.18 -41.26 9.01
C LEU A 876 -8.15 -40.73 10.45
N GLU A 877 -7.76 -41.60 11.37
CA GLU A 877 -7.87 -41.41 12.81
C GLU A 877 -6.73 -40.53 13.31
N TYR A 878 -5.49 -40.88 12.98
CA TYR A 878 -4.32 -40.16 13.47
C TYR A 878 -4.22 -38.76 12.86
N LEU A 879 -4.55 -38.60 11.57
CA LEU A 879 -4.75 -37.28 10.96
C LEU A 879 -5.82 -36.47 11.72
N GLY A 880 -6.91 -37.11 12.13
CA GLY A 880 -7.94 -36.49 12.97
C GLY A 880 -7.38 -36.02 14.31
N MET A 881 -6.63 -36.86 15.00
CA MET A 881 -5.97 -36.56 16.29
C MET A 881 -5.00 -35.38 16.17
N VAL A 882 -4.17 -35.36 15.13
CA VAL A 882 -3.23 -34.25 14.87
C VAL A 882 -3.98 -32.93 14.64
N ILE A 883 -5.07 -32.96 13.88
CA ILE A 883 -5.89 -31.77 13.64
C ILE A 883 -6.59 -31.32 14.93
N ASP A 884 -7.12 -32.25 15.73
CA ASP A 884 -7.78 -31.92 16.98
C ASP A 884 -6.81 -31.29 17.99
N GLU A 885 -5.61 -31.85 18.14
CA GLU A 885 -4.58 -31.26 18.99
C GLU A 885 -4.08 -29.91 18.47
N THR A 886 -4.00 -29.74 17.14
CA THR A 886 -3.72 -28.43 16.53
C THR A 886 -4.80 -27.42 16.87
N LEU A 887 -6.08 -27.79 16.77
CA LEU A 887 -7.21 -26.92 17.08
C LEU A 887 -7.34 -26.61 18.57
N ARG A 888 -6.87 -27.50 19.46
CA ARG A 888 -6.73 -27.24 20.90
C ARG A 888 -5.67 -26.17 21.15
N LYS A 889 -4.47 -26.31 20.57
CA LYS A 889 -3.38 -25.35 20.78
C LYS A 889 -3.57 -24.03 20.05
N TYR A 890 -4.21 -24.06 18.88
CA TYR A 890 -4.37 -22.92 17.98
C TYR A 890 -5.83 -22.78 17.52
N PRO A 891 -6.79 -22.53 18.44
CA PRO A 891 -8.18 -22.36 18.07
C PRO A 891 -8.34 -21.11 17.22
N GLY A 892 -8.82 -21.27 15.98
CA GLY A 892 -8.94 -20.16 15.03
C GLY A 892 -9.77 -18.99 15.57
N LEU A 893 -10.83 -19.30 16.33
CA LEU A 893 -11.58 -18.33 17.13
C LEU A 893 -11.31 -18.55 18.63
N PRO A 894 -10.48 -17.71 19.27
CA PRO A 894 -10.05 -17.94 20.65
C PRO A 894 -11.08 -17.53 21.71
N LEU A 895 -12.20 -16.93 21.30
CA LEU A 895 -13.26 -16.43 22.18
C LEU A 895 -14.65 -16.77 21.63
N LEU A 896 -15.53 -17.27 22.49
CA LEU A 896 -16.97 -17.33 22.23
C LEU A 896 -17.69 -16.32 23.12
N ASP A 897 -18.75 -15.72 22.59
CA ASP A 897 -19.54 -14.73 23.31
C ASP A 897 -21.04 -14.99 23.15
N ARG A 898 -21.81 -14.69 24.20
CA ARG A 898 -23.29 -14.66 24.16
C ARG A 898 -23.79 -13.42 24.90
N ARG A 899 -25.05 -13.09 24.69
CA ARG A 899 -25.73 -12.00 25.39
C ARG A 899 -27.05 -12.51 25.93
N TYR A 900 -27.29 -12.29 27.21
CA TYR A 900 -28.54 -12.66 27.85
C TYR A 900 -29.68 -11.75 27.33
N MET A 901 -30.58 -12.33 26.56
CA MET A 901 -31.73 -11.68 25.91
C MET A 901 -32.93 -12.64 25.99
N PRO A 902 -33.59 -12.72 27.16
CA PRO A 902 -34.73 -13.60 27.36
C PRO A 902 -35.94 -13.16 26.51
N VAL A 903 -36.78 -14.14 26.17
CA VAL A 903 -38.07 -13.91 25.51
C VAL A 903 -39.14 -13.78 26.61
N GLY A 904 -39.88 -12.65 26.64
CA GLY A 904 -40.92 -12.36 27.65
C GLY A 904 -40.51 -11.31 28.70
N GLU A 905 -41.20 -11.29 29.85
CA GLU A 905 -41.06 -10.29 30.93
C GLU A 905 -39.91 -10.57 31.91
N MET A 906 -39.19 -11.70 31.77
CA MET A 906 -38.04 -11.98 32.63
C MET A 906 -36.88 -11.02 32.31
N ASP A 907 -36.44 -10.22 33.27
CA ASP A 907 -35.31 -9.29 33.10
C ASP A 907 -34.01 -9.76 33.79
N ARG A 908 -34.05 -10.92 34.45
CA ARG A 908 -32.99 -11.44 35.33
C ARG A 908 -32.77 -12.94 35.14
N TYR A 909 -31.51 -13.38 35.16
CA TYR A 909 -31.11 -14.80 35.09
C TYR A 909 -30.24 -15.22 36.27
N SER A 910 -30.73 -16.18 37.05
CA SER A 910 -30.04 -16.67 38.24
C SER A 910 -28.80 -17.50 37.89
N LEU A 911 -27.67 -17.22 38.55
CA LEU A 911 -26.46 -18.03 38.50
C LEU A 911 -26.37 -19.07 39.63
N LYS A 912 -27.45 -19.31 40.38
CA LYS A 912 -27.45 -20.34 41.42
C LYS A 912 -27.21 -21.73 40.81
N PRO A 913 -26.45 -22.62 41.48
CA PRO A 913 -25.87 -22.46 42.82
C PRO A 913 -24.48 -21.76 42.83
N TYR A 914 -23.91 -21.38 41.70
CA TYR A 914 -22.54 -20.81 41.63
C TYR A 914 -22.41 -19.49 42.40
N TYR A 915 -23.35 -18.56 42.17
CA TYR A 915 -23.35 -17.25 42.80
C TYR A 915 -24.76 -16.83 43.17
N ASP A 916 -24.92 -16.15 44.31
CA ASP A 916 -26.16 -15.45 44.68
C ASP A 916 -26.25 -14.11 43.91
N TYR A 917 -26.24 -14.21 42.58
CA TYR A 917 -26.27 -13.08 41.67
C TYR A 917 -27.19 -13.38 40.47
N GLU A 918 -27.95 -12.36 40.09
CA GLU A 918 -28.85 -12.42 38.95
C GLU A 918 -28.38 -11.51 37.81
N LEU A 919 -28.07 -12.16 36.69
CA LEU A 919 -27.60 -11.53 35.47
C LEU A 919 -28.71 -10.66 34.86
N PRO A 920 -28.50 -9.35 34.65
CA PRO A 920 -29.51 -8.50 34.04
C PRO A 920 -29.59 -8.70 32.52
N LYS A 921 -30.76 -8.45 31.95
CA LYS A 921 -30.98 -8.39 30.50
C LYS A 921 -29.94 -7.52 29.79
N GLY A 922 -29.42 -8.04 28.69
CA GLY A 922 -28.41 -7.40 27.87
C GLY A 922 -26.96 -7.67 28.29
N MET A 923 -26.72 -8.34 29.42
CA MET A 923 -25.37 -8.66 29.90
C MET A 923 -24.64 -9.62 28.95
N PRO A 924 -23.42 -9.28 28.50
CA PRO A 924 -22.59 -10.19 27.72
C PRO A 924 -21.89 -11.22 28.63
N VAL A 925 -21.76 -12.44 28.12
CA VAL A 925 -20.97 -13.52 28.70
C VAL A 925 -19.92 -13.96 27.69
N TYR A 926 -18.71 -14.20 28.18
CA TYR A 926 -17.51 -14.48 27.40
C TYR A 926 -16.94 -15.83 27.83
N ILE A 927 -16.50 -16.63 26.87
CA ILE A 927 -15.90 -17.95 27.08
C ILE A 927 -14.58 -17.95 26.32
N SER A 928 -13.48 -17.92 27.06
CA SER A 928 -12.15 -17.98 26.45
C SER A 928 -11.83 -19.42 26.05
N ASN A 929 -12.06 -19.75 24.78
CA ASN A 929 -11.69 -21.05 24.23
C ASN A 929 -10.19 -21.29 24.41
N TYR A 930 -9.37 -20.27 24.11
CA TYR A 930 -7.92 -20.39 24.24
C TYR A 930 -7.49 -20.67 25.69
N ALA A 931 -8.13 -20.07 26.68
CA ALA A 931 -7.82 -20.35 28.08
C ALA A 931 -8.27 -21.75 28.49
N LEU A 932 -9.51 -22.14 28.17
CA LEU A 932 -10.03 -23.48 28.46
C LEU A 932 -9.18 -24.60 27.85
N HIS A 933 -8.66 -24.39 26.63
CA HIS A 933 -7.84 -25.38 25.92
C HIS A 933 -6.43 -25.50 26.49
N TYR A 934 -5.98 -24.50 27.25
CA TYR A 934 -4.67 -24.47 27.92
C TYR A 934 -4.77 -24.62 29.45
N ASP A 935 -5.97 -24.85 29.99
CA ASP A 935 -6.15 -25.04 31.42
C ASP A 935 -5.63 -26.43 31.82
N SER A 936 -4.61 -26.45 32.68
CA SER A 936 -4.00 -27.68 33.19
C SER A 936 -4.97 -28.54 33.99
N LYS A 937 -6.09 -27.99 34.48
CA LYS A 937 -7.16 -28.74 35.12
C LYS A 937 -7.81 -29.76 34.18
N TYR A 938 -7.92 -29.42 32.89
CA TYR A 938 -8.55 -30.28 31.88
C TYR A 938 -7.52 -30.92 30.93
N TRP A 939 -6.35 -30.29 30.78
CA TRP A 939 -5.32 -30.70 29.81
C TRP A 939 -3.95 -30.82 30.50
N PRO A 940 -3.54 -32.03 30.95
CA PRO A 940 -2.24 -32.22 31.58
C PRO A 940 -1.09 -31.82 30.64
N ASN A 941 -0.11 -31.03 31.07
CA ASN A 941 0.96 -30.48 30.20
C ASN A 941 0.41 -29.77 28.94
N PRO A 942 -0.43 -28.72 29.11
CA PRO A 942 -1.23 -28.15 28.02
C PRO A 942 -0.40 -27.49 26.91
N THR A 943 0.87 -27.18 27.16
CA THR A 943 1.80 -26.59 26.19
C THR A 943 2.46 -27.62 25.27
N THR A 944 2.42 -28.91 25.62
CA THR A 944 2.99 -30.00 24.80
C THR A 944 2.01 -30.35 23.67
N PHE A 945 2.52 -30.54 22.46
CA PHE A 945 1.71 -31.02 21.33
C PHE A 945 1.63 -32.54 21.37
N ASP A 946 0.48 -33.06 21.80
CA ASP A 946 0.27 -34.49 22.00
C ASP A 946 -1.06 -34.95 21.35
N PRO A 947 -1.00 -35.50 20.12
CA PRO A 947 -2.18 -36.06 19.45
C PRO A 947 -2.86 -37.20 20.22
N GLU A 948 -2.15 -37.94 21.09
CA GLU A 948 -2.70 -39.11 21.80
C GLU A 948 -3.82 -38.74 22.77
N ARG A 949 -3.92 -37.47 23.17
CA ARG A 949 -5.08 -36.96 23.94
C ARG A 949 -6.42 -37.23 23.26
N PHE A 950 -6.42 -37.29 21.94
CA PHE A 950 -7.62 -37.48 21.12
C PHE A 950 -7.76 -38.90 20.58
N SER A 951 -6.95 -39.86 21.07
CA SER A 951 -7.13 -41.28 20.75
C SER A 951 -8.51 -41.77 21.19
N LEU A 952 -9.00 -42.85 20.60
CA LEU A 952 -10.29 -43.44 20.99
C LEU A 952 -10.39 -43.72 22.50
N GLU A 953 -9.30 -44.20 23.11
CA GLU A 953 -9.21 -44.50 24.54
C GLU A 953 -9.23 -43.24 25.42
N ASN A 954 -8.57 -42.16 24.99
CA ASN A 954 -8.43 -40.92 25.78
C ASN A 954 -9.58 -39.94 25.56
N ARG A 955 -10.26 -39.97 24.41
CA ARG A 955 -11.31 -39.02 24.05
C ARG A 955 -12.49 -39.04 25.04
N GLN A 956 -12.78 -40.20 25.64
CA GLN A 956 -13.80 -40.34 26.69
C GLN A 956 -13.42 -39.65 28.02
N ASN A 957 -12.14 -39.39 28.25
CA ASN A 957 -11.64 -38.72 29.46
C ASN A 957 -11.61 -37.19 29.32
N ILE A 958 -11.92 -36.65 28.14
CA ILE A 958 -11.96 -35.20 27.91
C ILE A 958 -13.23 -34.63 28.56
N GLU A 959 -13.06 -33.75 29.54
CA GLU A 959 -14.17 -33.08 30.23
C GLU A 959 -15.08 -32.36 29.21
N PRO A 960 -16.39 -32.66 29.15
CA PRO A 960 -17.29 -32.01 28.21
C PRO A 960 -17.26 -30.48 28.31
N MET A 961 -17.31 -29.79 27.17
CA MET A 961 -17.18 -28.32 27.08
C MET A 961 -15.81 -27.74 27.43
N SER A 962 -14.80 -28.55 27.75
CA SER A 962 -13.40 -28.07 27.83
C SER A 962 -12.74 -27.93 26.45
N TYR A 963 -13.19 -28.70 25.45
CA TYR A 963 -12.77 -28.61 24.04
C TYR A 963 -13.88 -28.02 23.15
N LEU A 964 -13.63 -26.85 22.56
CA LEU A 964 -14.64 -26.02 21.87
C LEU A 964 -14.13 -25.30 20.61
N PRO A 965 -13.29 -25.91 19.75
CA PRO A 965 -12.69 -25.22 18.59
C PRO A 965 -13.74 -24.71 17.59
N PHE A 966 -14.90 -25.36 17.53
CA PHE A 966 -16.03 -24.97 16.68
C PHE A 966 -17.23 -24.44 17.49
N GLY A 967 -17.05 -24.22 18.79
CA GLY A 967 -18.14 -23.97 19.75
C GLY A 967 -19.10 -25.16 19.88
N ASN A 968 -20.17 -24.97 20.64
CA ASN A 968 -21.23 -25.98 20.84
C ASN A 968 -22.62 -25.32 20.85
N GLY A 969 -23.67 -26.15 20.83
CA GLY A 969 -25.07 -25.72 20.76
C GLY A 969 -25.47 -25.18 19.39
N PRO A 970 -26.69 -24.61 19.26
CA PRO A 970 -27.24 -24.18 17.97
C PRO A 970 -26.40 -23.12 17.24
N ARG A 971 -25.62 -22.32 17.95
CA ARG A 971 -24.70 -21.29 17.41
C ARG A 971 -23.29 -21.81 17.10
N ASN A 972 -23.04 -23.12 17.13
CA ASN A 972 -21.75 -23.70 16.73
C ASN A 972 -21.37 -23.38 15.27
N CYS A 973 -20.13 -23.64 14.87
CA CYS A 973 -19.66 -23.43 13.51
C CYS A 973 -20.51 -24.24 12.52
N ILE A 974 -21.15 -23.56 11.56
CA ILE A 974 -21.94 -24.22 10.51
C ILE A 974 -21.05 -25.00 9.54
N GLY A 975 -19.82 -24.52 9.32
CA GLY A 975 -18.88 -25.06 8.34
C GLY A 975 -17.91 -26.11 8.89
N TYR A 976 -18.06 -26.60 10.13
CA TYR A 976 -17.04 -27.44 10.76
C TYR A 976 -16.69 -28.69 9.94
N ARG A 977 -17.70 -29.35 9.33
CA ARG A 977 -17.48 -30.56 8.51
C ARG A 977 -16.66 -30.25 7.26
N LEU A 978 -17.00 -29.17 6.54
CA LEU A 978 -16.21 -28.77 5.38
C LEU A 978 -14.81 -28.32 5.80
N GLY A 979 -14.71 -27.53 6.87
CA GLY A 979 -13.43 -27.06 7.40
C GLY A 979 -12.48 -28.22 7.69
N LEU A 980 -12.95 -29.24 8.40
CA LEU A 980 -12.18 -30.45 8.66
C LEU A 980 -11.84 -31.19 7.36
N LEU A 981 -12.80 -31.33 6.43
CA LEU A 981 -12.56 -31.99 5.15
C LEU A 981 -11.44 -31.31 4.35
N GLN A 982 -11.49 -29.98 4.18
CA GLN A 982 -10.45 -29.24 3.44
C GLN A 982 -9.10 -29.25 4.15
N ILE A 983 -9.07 -29.19 5.49
CA ILE A 983 -7.81 -29.29 6.25
C ILE A 983 -7.20 -30.69 6.10
N LYS A 984 -8.01 -31.74 6.24
CA LYS A 984 -7.56 -33.14 6.05
C LYS A 984 -7.01 -33.35 4.65
N THR A 985 -7.74 -32.94 3.61
CA THR A 985 -7.29 -33.08 2.23
C THR A 985 -6.00 -32.28 1.97
N ALA A 986 -5.90 -31.05 2.47
CA ALA A 986 -4.67 -30.25 2.33
C ALA A 986 -3.46 -30.96 2.93
N LEU A 987 -3.56 -31.40 4.19
CA LEU A 987 -2.47 -32.06 4.90
C LEU A 987 -2.10 -33.40 4.27
N ALA A 988 -3.11 -34.19 3.86
CA ALA A 988 -2.89 -35.48 3.19
C ALA A 988 -2.08 -35.32 1.90
N HIS A 989 -2.50 -34.41 1.02
CA HIS A 989 -1.82 -34.17 -0.26
C HIS A 989 -0.48 -33.45 -0.10
N PHE A 990 -0.36 -32.52 0.86
CA PHE A 990 0.91 -31.85 1.16
C PHE A 990 1.95 -32.87 1.64
N LEU A 991 1.60 -33.68 2.64
CA LEU A 991 2.52 -34.62 3.32
C LEU A 991 2.71 -35.95 2.58
N LYS A 992 2.05 -36.15 1.44
CA LYS A 992 2.16 -37.36 0.61
C LYS A 992 3.60 -37.64 0.18
N ASN A 993 4.26 -36.64 -0.42
CA ASN A 993 5.63 -36.75 -0.94
C ASN A 993 6.58 -35.66 -0.41
N HIS A 994 6.11 -34.85 0.55
CA HIS A 994 6.90 -33.79 1.17
C HIS A 994 6.84 -33.90 2.69
N ARG A 995 7.91 -33.50 3.36
CA ARG A 995 7.96 -33.19 4.80
C ARG A 995 8.27 -31.72 5.02
N VAL A 996 7.96 -31.26 6.22
CA VAL A 996 8.34 -29.95 6.73
C VAL A 996 9.38 -30.08 7.83
N GLN A 997 10.32 -29.14 7.85
CA GLN A 997 11.37 -29.01 8.85
C GLN A 997 11.48 -27.55 9.28
N VAL A 998 11.97 -27.33 10.50
CA VAL A 998 12.33 -25.99 10.97
C VAL A 998 13.55 -25.47 10.19
N CYS A 999 13.59 -24.18 9.90
CA CYS A 999 14.69 -23.51 9.23
C CYS A 999 15.11 -22.25 10.02
N GLU A 1000 16.15 -21.55 9.57
CA GLU A 1000 16.64 -20.33 10.23
C GLU A 1000 15.56 -19.22 10.34
N GLN A 1001 14.59 -19.20 9.42
CA GLN A 1001 13.49 -18.24 9.42
C GLN A 1001 12.31 -18.67 10.32
N THR A 1002 12.31 -19.90 10.82
CA THR A 1002 11.23 -20.41 11.65
C THR A 1002 11.25 -19.76 13.02
N ASN A 1003 10.18 -19.04 13.36
CA ASN A 1003 10.00 -18.54 14.72
C ASN A 1003 9.43 -19.66 15.63
N LEU A 1004 10.28 -20.22 16.50
CA LEU A 1004 9.91 -21.28 17.42
C LEU A 1004 8.96 -20.82 18.55
N GLU A 1005 8.92 -19.50 18.82
CA GLU A 1005 8.01 -18.86 19.77
C GLU A 1005 7.06 -17.90 19.03
N PRO A 1006 6.05 -18.44 18.32
CA PRO A 1006 5.21 -17.62 17.47
C PRO A 1006 4.46 -16.57 18.28
N GLN A 1007 4.72 -15.30 17.98
CA GLN A 1007 3.93 -14.19 18.49
C GLN A 1007 2.64 -14.07 17.68
N PHE A 1008 1.54 -13.66 18.29
CA PHE A 1008 0.28 -13.45 17.59
C PHE A 1008 0.04 -11.97 17.30
N ASP A 1009 -0.67 -11.65 16.21
CA ASP A 1009 -0.95 -10.26 15.87
C ASP A 1009 -1.86 -9.64 16.95
N PRO A 1010 -1.41 -8.60 17.67
CA PRO A 1010 -2.21 -7.96 18.72
C PRO A 1010 -3.47 -7.26 18.20
N LYS A 1011 -3.55 -7.00 16.88
CA LYS A 1011 -4.71 -6.37 16.24
C LYS A 1011 -5.76 -7.39 15.77
N ALA A 1012 -5.37 -8.66 15.61
CA ALA A 1012 -6.25 -9.68 15.05
C ALA A 1012 -7.26 -10.17 16.08
N PHE A 1013 -8.53 -10.25 15.66
CA PHE A 1013 -9.58 -10.84 16.50
C PHE A 1013 -9.55 -12.37 16.48
N ILE A 1014 -9.05 -12.94 15.38
CA ILE A 1014 -8.72 -14.35 15.23
C ILE A 1014 -7.26 -14.60 15.60
N LEU A 1015 -6.95 -15.84 15.96
CA LEU A 1015 -5.59 -16.20 16.36
C LEU A 1015 -4.70 -16.32 15.11
N GLN A 1016 -3.93 -15.27 14.80
CA GLN A 1016 -3.01 -15.21 13.65
C GLN A 1016 -1.57 -15.03 14.12
N GLN A 1017 -0.66 -15.88 13.65
CA GLN A 1017 0.76 -15.73 13.91
C GLN A 1017 1.33 -14.50 13.17
N LYS A 1018 2.08 -13.67 13.88
CA LYS A 1018 2.71 -12.45 13.38
C LYS A 1018 3.96 -12.83 12.58
N GLY A 1019 4.02 -12.35 11.35
CA GLY A 1019 5.19 -12.56 10.47
C GLY A 1019 5.12 -13.82 9.61
N GLY A 1020 4.01 -14.57 9.60
CA GLY A 1020 3.85 -15.79 8.79
C GLY A 1020 4.43 -17.04 9.46
N VAL A 1021 4.43 -18.16 8.75
CA VAL A 1021 4.92 -19.46 9.22
C VAL A 1021 5.95 -20.01 8.22
N TYR A 1022 7.21 -19.61 8.37
CA TYR A 1022 8.29 -20.06 7.49
C TYR A 1022 8.83 -21.42 7.92
N LEU A 1023 8.82 -22.38 6.99
CA LEU A 1023 9.36 -23.73 7.18
C LEU A 1023 10.12 -24.15 5.91
N GLU A 1024 11.09 -25.06 6.06
CA GLU A 1024 11.69 -25.75 4.92
C GLU A 1024 10.81 -26.94 4.52
N VAL A 1025 10.40 -26.97 3.26
CA VAL A 1025 9.68 -28.10 2.65
C VAL A 1025 10.70 -28.94 1.90
N VAL A 1026 10.72 -30.24 2.19
CA VAL A 1026 11.64 -31.21 1.58
C VAL A 1026 10.86 -32.32 0.91
N ARG A 1027 11.08 -32.51 -0.38
CA ARG A 1027 10.57 -33.64 -1.15
C ARG A 1027 11.38 -34.89 -0.83
N ASP A 1028 10.69 -35.97 -0.48
CA ASP A 1028 11.33 -37.27 -0.19
C ASP A 1028 10.66 -38.45 -0.90
N ASN A 1029 9.62 -38.20 -1.71
CA ASN A 1029 8.97 -39.18 -2.57
C ASN A 1029 8.49 -40.44 -1.82
N MET A 1030 8.13 -40.31 -0.54
CA MET A 1030 7.72 -41.44 0.31
C MET A 1030 6.59 -42.27 -0.30
N PHE A 1031 5.54 -41.64 -0.82
CA PHE A 1031 4.45 -42.35 -1.50
C PHE A 1031 4.89 -42.90 -2.86
N ASP A 1032 5.53 -42.09 -3.70
CA ASP A 1032 5.91 -42.50 -5.06
C ASP A 1032 6.82 -43.74 -5.06
N ASN A 1033 7.76 -43.81 -4.10
CA ASN A 1033 8.66 -44.95 -3.94
C ASN A 1033 7.88 -46.21 -3.51
N ALA A 1034 6.96 -46.10 -2.55
CA ALA A 1034 6.16 -47.22 -2.11
C ALA A 1034 5.15 -47.69 -3.16
N PHE A 1035 4.59 -46.75 -3.94
CA PHE A 1035 3.68 -47.07 -5.04
C PHE A 1035 4.38 -47.87 -6.13
N LYS A 1036 5.60 -47.46 -6.53
CA LYS A 1036 6.45 -48.21 -7.48
C LYS A 1036 6.77 -49.63 -6.99
N LEU A 1037 7.03 -49.81 -5.69
CA LEU A 1037 7.32 -51.11 -5.10
C LEU A 1037 6.09 -52.03 -5.01
N LYS A 1038 4.88 -51.48 -5.00
CA LYS A 1038 3.61 -52.24 -4.95
C LYS A 1038 3.04 -52.52 -6.36
N SER A 1039 3.45 -51.73 -7.36
CA SER A 1039 3.04 -51.89 -8.77
C SER A 1039 3.96 -52.79 -9.60
N ASN A 1040 5.19 -53.02 -9.11
CA ASN A 1040 6.10 -54.07 -9.57
C ASN A 1040 5.87 -55.32 -8.72
#